data_AF-A0A0C3AF90-F1
#
_entry.id   AF-A0A0C3AF90-F1
#
_cell.length_a   1.000
_cell.length_b   1.000
_cell.length_c   1.000
_cell.angle_alpha   90.00
_cell.angle_beta   90.00
_cell.angle_gamma   90.00
#
_symmetry.space_group_name_H-M   'P 1'
#
loop_
_entity.id
_entity.type
_entity.pdbx_description
1 polymer ?
#
loop_
_entity_poly.entity_id
_entity_poly.type
_entity_poly.pdbx_seq_one_letter_code
_entity_poly.pdbx_strand_id
1 'polypeptide(L)'
;MLPAIWAIVSRAARYEWDPQNHIYWDQNRFNKDDFLLKPSEKATKIALLLVRDVPIPSNGGTHEIEATIRLIKWRNLRNIGGIHPWKEVFQHIDQCSPQYRKACLDNYRRIVGCWKSIPEDLDGKPEDHDAIISNLVQTSHSRPLPSQELFALVQAFEAWVTKSFTGFSDRLSPENIIRKPLLYGLHLCDKRQWKEIHWEITLSVARAAESIPKAEQESWVWSIIMMVWIGYSGTDWDKLIKEHGENIGMRDLWPSVAMSWSRETPSISHIVEIIQILGRLLQKGQETGPIWLFGDEKKKHNNLAQAIEVFDNIVIQNCEIDLHLAVIQLLRIEITHLDHLFLSNQTSQEDQAEQLSNIRDPCLAIVGTYACKILSPVEIEVTDGYIKEHAFVLGVVKEILYQRPDPGDPEAIWLFRARLWSVGSASSTRKLVTSAMHKPEQLHPVSCPDHSDGPHHILFHLFEAFPPSIRLPEGTMALGGVDLAKETLNPILALLALASGWTPLLVIFEASFNQECVGRVKKIGDTIKRDPVHIFALLTDIISAHVDIVSRPQQAACVLELVKRVPPVLLDDAPVIAMHQMDRALRKLVLEMFHKRKGTSKDREMVVAEAKRLCSLLQGKASERLISSSSHLKLLSCARASALTCIPPGLGWLRMYDMT
;
A
#
# COMPACT_ATOMS: atom_id res chain seq x y z
N MET A 1 -22.86 -0.40 48.02
CA MET A 1 -24.05 -1.08 48.58
C MET A 1 -24.46 -2.31 47.75
N LEU A 2 -24.60 -2.19 46.43
CA LEU A 2 -24.98 -3.29 45.51
C LEU A 2 -24.03 -4.51 45.46
N PRO A 3 -22.69 -4.38 45.44
CA PRO A 3 -21.78 -5.54 45.49
C PRO A 3 -21.88 -6.31 46.82
N ALA A 4 -22.15 -5.60 47.92
CA ALA A 4 -22.38 -6.22 49.23
C ALA A 4 -23.73 -6.95 49.28
N ILE A 5 -24.78 -6.37 48.67
CA ILE A 5 -26.08 -7.04 48.48
C ILE A 5 -25.89 -8.30 47.62
N TRP A 6 -25.14 -8.22 46.50
CA TRP A 6 -24.85 -9.36 45.64
C TRP A 6 -24.11 -10.50 46.37
N ALA A 7 -23.09 -10.16 47.18
CA ALA A 7 -22.33 -11.13 47.98
C ALA A 7 -23.15 -11.78 49.11
N ILE A 8 -24.14 -11.06 49.65
CA ILE A 8 -25.06 -11.57 50.67
C ILE A 8 -26.11 -12.49 50.02
N VAL A 9 -26.65 -12.10 48.87
CA VAL A 9 -27.68 -12.84 48.14
C VAL A 9 -27.13 -14.15 47.55
N SER A 10 -25.90 -14.14 47.02
CA SER A 10 -25.27 -15.33 46.40
C SER A 10 -24.98 -16.45 47.39
N ARG A 11 -24.76 -16.13 48.68
CA ARG A 11 -24.52 -17.12 49.75
C ARG A 11 -25.79 -17.73 50.33
N ALA A 12 -26.94 -17.07 50.19
CA ALA A 12 -28.15 -17.39 50.96
C ALA A 12 -29.17 -18.28 50.23
N ALA A 13 -29.04 -18.57 48.93
CA ALA A 13 -30.08 -19.32 48.22
C ALA A 13 -29.58 -20.26 47.10
N ARG A 14 -30.30 -21.37 46.95
CA ARG A 14 -30.17 -22.36 45.87
C ARG A 14 -30.80 -21.80 44.59
N TYR A 15 -30.06 -20.98 43.86
CA TYR A 15 -30.51 -20.45 42.56
C TYR A 15 -29.97 -21.29 41.41
N GLU A 16 -30.73 -21.36 40.33
CA GLU A 16 -30.18 -21.75 39.04
C GLU A 16 -29.31 -20.60 38.52
N TRP A 17 -28.08 -20.90 38.12
CA TRP A 17 -27.09 -19.92 37.66
C TRP A 17 -26.79 -20.06 36.18
N ASP A 18 -27.14 -21.19 35.58
CA ASP A 18 -26.94 -21.44 34.16
C ASP A 18 -28.05 -20.78 33.33
N PRO A 19 -27.76 -19.71 32.57
CA PRO A 19 -28.75 -19.04 31.72
C PRO A 19 -29.25 -19.92 30.57
N GLN A 20 -28.61 -21.06 30.29
CA GLN A 20 -29.12 -22.02 29.31
C GLN A 20 -30.27 -22.88 29.85
N ASN A 21 -30.47 -22.93 31.16
CA ASN A 21 -31.59 -23.64 31.75
C ASN A 21 -32.83 -22.72 31.77
N HIS A 22 -33.98 -23.19 31.25
CA HIS A 22 -35.23 -22.44 31.31
C HIS A 22 -35.62 -22.00 32.73
N ILE A 23 -35.25 -22.80 33.75
CA ILE A 23 -35.48 -22.50 35.16
C ILE A 23 -34.78 -21.20 35.58
N TYR A 24 -33.64 -20.87 34.97
CA TYR A 24 -32.92 -19.61 35.22
C TYR A 24 -33.77 -18.38 34.94
N TRP A 25 -34.54 -18.44 33.85
CA TRP A 25 -35.35 -17.33 33.37
C TRP A 25 -36.69 -17.27 34.11
N ASP A 26 -37.33 -18.41 34.39
CA ASP A 26 -38.64 -18.42 35.08
C ASP A 26 -38.54 -18.23 36.61
N GLN A 27 -37.39 -18.55 37.23
CA GLN A 27 -37.25 -18.42 38.69
C GLN A 27 -37.48 -16.98 39.17
N ASN A 28 -38.37 -16.86 40.17
CA ASN A 28 -38.71 -15.63 40.87
C ASN A 28 -39.35 -14.52 40.01
N ARG A 29 -40.01 -14.85 38.89
CA ARG A 29 -40.91 -13.93 38.19
C ARG A 29 -42.23 -13.75 38.97
N PHE A 30 -42.84 -12.57 38.86
CA PHE A 30 -44.08 -12.22 39.56
C PHE A 30 -45.23 -11.97 38.57
N ASN A 31 -46.45 -12.26 39.00
CA ASN A 31 -47.61 -11.63 38.39
C ASN A 31 -47.62 -10.14 38.75
N LYS A 32 -48.12 -9.31 37.83
CA LYS A 32 -48.20 -7.85 37.99
C LYS A 32 -48.84 -7.43 39.33
N ASP A 33 -49.75 -8.25 39.84
CA ASP A 33 -50.54 -7.99 41.06
C ASP A 33 -49.85 -8.45 42.36
N ASP A 34 -48.82 -9.30 42.27
CA ASP A 34 -48.15 -9.90 43.44
C ASP A 34 -46.97 -9.06 43.97
N PHE A 35 -46.51 -8.06 43.22
CA PHE A 35 -45.27 -7.32 43.48
C PHE A 35 -45.33 -6.45 44.76
N LEU A 36 -46.52 -6.09 45.23
CA LEU A 36 -46.72 -5.12 46.31
C LEU A 36 -46.97 -5.73 47.70
N LEU A 37 -47.03 -7.06 47.87
CA LEU A 37 -47.79 -7.64 49.00
C LEU A 37 -47.11 -8.69 49.91
N LYS A 38 -45.78 -8.89 50.00
CA LYS A 38 -45.22 -9.90 50.96
C LYS A 38 -43.89 -9.55 51.68
N PRO A 39 -43.68 -10.06 52.93
CA PRO A 39 -42.66 -9.57 53.88
C PRO A 39 -41.30 -10.29 53.79
N SER A 40 -40.23 -9.52 54.04
CA SER A 40 -38.81 -9.82 54.37
C SER A 40 -38.06 -11.01 53.72
N GLU A 41 -38.53 -12.25 53.72
CA GLU A 41 -37.82 -13.39 53.06
C GLU A 41 -37.81 -13.26 51.53
N LYS A 42 -38.82 -12.57 50.98
CA LYS A 42 -38.83 -12.18 49.57
C LYS A 42 -37.93 -10.99 49.27
N ALA A 43 -37.46 -10.22 50.25
CA ALA A 43 -36.66 -9.02 50.00
C ALA A 43 -35.30 -9.36 49.37
N THR A 44 -34.66 -10.45 49.78
CA THR A 44 -33.40 -10.95 49.18
C THR A 44 -33.61 -11.42 47.73
N LYS A 45 -34.75 -12.05 47.45
CA LYS A 45 -35.16 -12.45 46.09
C LYS A 45 -35.46 -11.22 45.23
N ILE A 46 -36.25 -10.27 45.75
CA ILE A 46 -36.56 -9.00 45.09
C ILE A 46 -35.28 -8.20 44.82
N ALA A 47 -34.35 -8.12 45.78
CA ALA A 47 -33.08 -7.43 45.61
C ALA A 47 -32.20 -8.09 44.53
N LEU A 48 -32.16 -9.42 44.42
CA LEU A 48 -31.48 -10.13 43.32
C LEU A 48 -32.09 -9.77 41.97
N LEU A 49 -33.42 -9.72 41.90
CA LEU A 49 -34.17 -9.49 40.67
C LEU A 49 -34.03 -8.06 40.15
N LEU A 50 -33.80 -7.09 41.03
CA LEU A 50 -33.53 -5.70 40.67
C LEU A 50 -32.16 -5.49 40.00
N VAL A 51 -31.27 -6.47 40.07
CA VAL A 51 -29.83 -6.29 39.74
C VAL A 51 -29.28 -7.35 38.80
N ARG A 52 -30.03 -8.43 38.57
CA ARG A 52 -29.60 -9.57 37.75
C ARG A 52 -30.10 -9.41 36.31
N ASP A 53 -29.19 -9.58 35.35
CA ASP A 53 -29.45 -9.48 33.90
C ASP A 53 -29.88 -8.07 33.43
N VAL A 54 -29.70 -7.04 34.26
CA VAL A 54 -29.98 -5.64 33.94
C VAL A 54 -28.74 -4.79 34.18
N PRO A 55 -28.46 -3.80 33.33
CA PRO A 55 -27.35 -2.86 33.53
C PRO A 55 -27.60 -1.98 34.76
N ILE A 56 -26.54 -1.61 35.48
CA ILE A 56 -26.64 -0.74 36.65
C ILE A 56 -26.39 0.71 36.20
N PRO A 57 -27.30 1.65 36.48
CA PRO A 57 -27.15 3.04 36.06
C PRO A 57 -25.96 3.69 36.76
N SER A 58 -25.24 4.52 36.02
CA SER A 58 -24.23 5.43 36.54
C SER A 58 -24.89 6.52 37.39
N ASN A 59 -24.14 7.09 38.34
CA ASN A 59 -24.68 8.10 39.25
C ASN A 59 -25.20 9.33 38.49
N GLY A 60 -26.52 9.56 38.50
CA GLY A 60 -27.15 10.81 38.07
C GLY A 60 -27.80 10.84 36.68
N GLY A 61 -27.75 9.74 35.90
CA GLY A 61 -28.39 9.67 34.58
C GLY A 61 -29.88 9.33 34.65
N THR A 62 -30.77 10.27 34.37
CA THR A 62 -32.23 10.02 34.34
C THR A 62 -32.62 8.96 33.30
N HIS A 63 -32.02 9.03 32.11
CA HIS A 63 -32.26 8.06 31.03
C HIS A 63 -31.82 6.64 31.39
N GLU A 64 -30.68 6.48 32.05
CA GLU A 64 -30.18 5.17 32.48
C GLU A 64 -31.06 4.56 33.57
N ILE A 65 -31.52 5.37 34.52
CA ILE A 65 -32.44 4.93 35.57
C ILE A 65 -33.75 4.46 34.94
N GLU A 66 -34.31 5.24 34.01
CA GLU A 66 -35.55 4.89 33.33
C GLU A 66 -35.40 3.59 32.52
N ALA A 67 -34.33 3.47 31.73
CA ALA A 67 -33.99 2.27 30.99
C ALA A 67 -33.84 1.05 31.91
N THR A 68 -33.12 1.20 33.03
CA THR A 68 -32.93 0.12 34.02
C THR A 68 -34.27 -0.33 34.59
N ILE A 69 -35.15 0.61 34.97
CA ILE A 69 -36.47 0.30 35.51
C ILE A 69 -37.32 -0.48 34.49
N ARG A 70 -37.27 -0.09 33.21
CA ARG A 70 -37.99 -0.80 32.14
C ARG A 70 -37.46 -2.23 31.98
N LEU A 71 -36.15 -2.43 32.00
CA LEU A 71 -35.52 -3.76 31.91
C LEU A 71 -35.79 -4.63 33.13
N ILE A 72 -35.83 -4.05 34.34
CA ILE A 72 -36.24 -4.75 35.56
C ILE A 72 -37.68 -5.25 35.44
N LYS A 73 -38.60 -4.42 34.94
CA LYS A 73 -39.99 -4.80 34.73
C LYS A 73 -40.11 -5.93 33.72
N TRP A 74 -39.43 -5.81 32.58
CA TRP A 74 -39.35 -6.85 31.56
C TRP A 74 -38.90 -8.19 32.15
N ARG A 75 -37.74 -8.21 32.82
CA ARG A 75 -37.13 -9.45 33.33
C ARG A 75 -37.98 -10.19 34.35
N ASN A 76 -38.75 -9.47 35.15
CA ASN A 76 -39.32 -9.99 36.40
C ASN A 76 -40.85 -10.06 36.43
N LEU A 77 -41.56 -9.39 35.53
CA LEU A 77 -43.02 -9.43 35.50
C LEU A 77 -43.51 -10.37 34.39
N ARG A 78 -44.48 -11.22 34.71
CA ARG A 78 -45.15 -12.10 33.75
C ARG A 78 -46.09 -11.29 32.85
N ASN A 79 -46.18 -11.69 31.57
CA ASN A 79 -47.13 -11.11 30.60
C ASN A 79 -46.94 -9.61 30.29
N ILE A 80 -45.74 -9.04 30.48
CA ILE A 80 -45.44 -7.64 30.09
C ILE A 80 -45.09 -7.50 28.60
N GLY A 81 -44.89 -8.63 27.91
CA GLY A 81 -44.85 -8.69 26.46
C GLY A 81 -43.46 -8.38 25.88
N GLY A 82 -42.77 -9.44 25.45
CA GLY A 82 -41.70 -9.41 24.46
C GLY A 82 -40.48 -8.55 24.76
N ILE A 83 -39.62 -8.37 23.76
CA ILE A 83 -38.32 -7.70 23.87
C ILE A 83 -38.38 -6.16 23.74
N HIS A 84 -39.58 -5.57 23.66
CA HIS A 84 -39.75 -4.14 23.38
C HIS A 84 -38.96 -3.21 24.33
N PRO A 85 -38.82 -3.49 25.64
CA PRO A 85 -38.00 -2.67 26.53
C PRO A 85 -36.54 -2.56 26.09
N TRP A 86 -35.93 -3.61 25.54
CA TRP A 86 -34.58 -3.54 24.97
C TRP A 86 -34.52 -2.68 23.72
N LYS A 87 -35.55 -2.74 22.87
CA LYS A 87 -35.66 -1.89 21.67
C LYS A 87 -35.67 -0.40 22.05
N GLU A 88 -36.42 -0.03 23.08
CA GLU A 88 -36.44 1.35 23.58
C GLU A 88 -35.11 1.76 24.23
N VAL A 89 -34.48 0.87 25.01
CA VAL A 89 -33.15 1.13 25.58
C VAL A 89 -32.14 1.41 24.47
N PHE A 90 -32.15 0.62 23.41
CA PHE A 90 -31.19 0.78 22.31
C PHE A 90 -31.49 1.96 21.38
N GLN A 91 -32.74 2.44 21.33
CA GLN A 91 -33.10 3.69 20.63
C GLN A 91 -32.52 4.95 21.28
N HIS A 92 -32.23 4.91 22.59
CA HIS A 92 -31.71 6.04 23.37
C HIS A 92 -30.35 5.75 24.01
N ILE A 93 -29.64 4.76 23.47
CA ILE A 93 -28.39 4.26 24.06
C ILE A 93 -27.27 5.30 24.00
N ASP A 94 -27.32 6.20 23.01
CA ASP A 94 -26.42 7.32 22.81
C ASP A 94 -26.47 8.34 23.96
N GLN A 95 -27.63 8.48 24.62
CA GLN A 95 -27.84 9.33 25.80
C GLN A 95 -27.27 8.73 27.08
N CYS A 96 -26.84 7.46 27.05
CA CYS A 96 -26.27 6.76 28.19
C CYS A 96 -24.74 6.89 28.23
N SER A 97 -24.18 6.76 29.44
CA SER A 97 -22.75 6.67 29.69
C SER A 97 -22.13 5.43 29.02
N PRO A 98 -20.86 5.48 28.62
CA PRO A 98 -20.17 4.34 28.00
C PRO A 98 -20.21 3.06 28.85
N GLN A 99 -20.09 3.20 30.19
CA GLN A 99 -20.15 2.06 31.11
C GLN A 99 -21.52 1.38 31.09
N TYR A 100 -22.59 2.18 31.10
CA TYR A 100 -23.96 1.67 31.03
C TYR A 100 -24.24 1.02 29.68
N ARG A 101 -23.82 1.65 28.57
CA ARG A 101 -23.93 1.07 27.22
C ARG A 101 -23.27 -0.29 27.10
N LYS A 102 -22.02 -0.40 27.56
CA LYS A 102 -21.30 -1.67 27.58
C LYS A 102 -22.09 -2.72 28.38
N ALA A 103 -22.60 -2.37 29.56
CA ALA A 103 -23.41 -3.27 30.37
C ALA A 103 -24.72 -3.68 29.68
N CYS A 104 -25.37 -2.78 28.93
CA CYS A 104 -26.54 -3.12 28.11
C CYS A 104 -26.18 -4.17 27.05
N LEU A 105 -25.11 -3.94 26.28
CA LEU A 105 -24.65 -4.87 25.24
C LEU A 105 -24.24 -6.23 25.83
N ASP A 106 -23.52 -6.22 26.96
CA ASP A 106 -23.07 -7.44 27.66
C ASP A 106 -24.24 -8.28 28.19
N ASN A 107 -25.32 -7.63 28.66
CA ASN A 107 -26.53 -8.32 29.08
C ASN A 107 -27.35 -8.79 27.86
N TYR A 108 -27.49 -7.94 26.84
CA TYR A 108 -28.25 -8.28 25.64
C TYR A 108 -27.63 -9.46 24.87
N ARG A 109 -26.30 -9.50 24.71
CA ARG A 109 -25.61 -10.66 24.10
C ARG A 109 -25.94 -11.97 24.83
N ARG A 110 -26.06 -11.94 26.17
CA ARG A 110 -26.42 -13.11 26.98
C ARG A 110 -27.86 -13.56 26.72
N ILE A 111 -28.77 -12.60 26.59
CA ILE A 111 -30.18 -12.85 26.29
C ILE A 111 -30.30 -13.54 24.94
N VAL A 112 -29.73 -12.96 23.87
CA VAL A 112 -29.85 -13.56 22.53
C VAL A 112 -29.14 -14.91 22.41
N GLY A 113 -28.01 -15.11 23.10
CA GLY A 113 -27.32 -16.41 23.12
C GLY A 113 -28.09 -17.52 23.84
N CYS A 114 -28.97 -17.16 24.78
CA CYS A 114 -29.81 -18.10 25.52
C CYS A 114 -31.26 -18.10 25.04
N TRP A 115 -31.54 -17.56 23.85
CA TRP A 115 -32.89 -17.34 23.33
C TRP A 115 -33.83 -18.54 23.48
N LYS A 116 -33.37 -19.74 23.11
CA LYS A 116 -34.19 -20.98 23.18
C LYS A 116 -34.62 -21.36 24.60
N SER A 117 -33.92 -20.84 25.61
CA SER A 117 -34.17 -21.09 27.02
C SER A 117 -35.00 -19.98 27.66
N ILE A 118 -35.23 -18.88 26.95
CA ILE A 118 -36.05 -17.76 27.42
C ILE A 118 -37.54 -18.12 27.25
N PRO A 119 -38.39 -17.87 28.26
CA PRO A 119 -39.84 -18.05 28.14
C PRO A 119 -40.46 -17.27 26.97
N GLU A 120 -41.45 -17.85 26.31
CA GLU A 120 -42.17 -17.26 25.15
C GLU A 120 -42.81 -15.88 25.42
N ASP A 121 -43.01 -15.50 26.68
CA ASP A 121 -43.55 -14.17 27.02
C ASP A 121 -42.47 -13.10 27.16
N LEU A 122 -41.18 -13.50 27.18
CA LEU A 122 -40.00 -12.64 27.26
C LEU A 122 -39.18 -12.59 25.98
N ASP A 123 -39.22 -13.65 25.18
CA ASP A 123 -38.43 -13.76 23.96
C ASP A 123 -38.81 -12.62 23.01
N GLY A 124 -40.09 -12.43 22.68
CA GLY A 124 -40.50 -11.48 21.65
C GLY A 124 -40.33 -12.06 20.25
N LYS A 125 -40.65 -11.26 19.23
CA LYS A 125 -40.62 -11.75 17.85
C LYS A 125 -39.22 -11.63 17.26
N PRO A 126 -38.78 -12.57 16.38
CA PRO A 126 -37.47 -12.47 15.73
C PRO A 126 -37.23 -11.14 15.00
N GLU A 127 -38.28 -10.54 14.43
CA GLU A 127 -38.18 -9.25 13.72
C GLU A 127 -37.81 -8.09 14.67
N ASP A 128 -38.17 -8.18 15.96
CA ASP A 128 -37.79 -7.17 16.94
C ASP A 128 -36.29 -7.25 17.27
N HIS A 129 -35.71 -8.45 17.28
CA HIS A 129 -34.26 -8.64 17.46
C HIS A 129 -33.46 -8.15 16.26
N ASP A 130 -33.94 -8.47 15.05
CA ASP A 130 -33.36 -7.96 13.81
C ASP A 130 -33.36 -6.41 13.81
N ALA A 131 -34.46 -5.79 14.25
CA ALA A 131 -34.56 -4.33 14.38
C ALA A 131 -33.62 -3.76 15.46
N ILE A 132 -33.49 -4.41 16.63
CA ILE A 132 -32.58 -3.99 17.69
C ILE A 132 -31.13 -3.98 17.18
N ILE A 133 -30.70 -5.08 16.55
CA ILE A 133 -29.31 -5.20 16.06
C ILE A 133 -29.06 -4.20 14.93
N SER A 134 -30.01 -4.03 14.01
CA SER A 134 -29.90 -3.03 12.95
C SER A 134 -29.71 -1.62 13.52
N ASN A 135 -30.49 -1.22 14.52
CA ASN A 135 -30.34 0.08 15.19
C ASN A 135 -28.98 0.22 15.88
N LEU A 136 -28.49 -0.84 16.52
CA LEU A 136 -27.18 -0.85 17.18
C LEU A 136 -26.04 -0.62 16.19
N VAL A 137 -26.10 -1.26 15.01
CA VAL A 137 -25.13 -1.09 13.93
C VAL A 137 -25.23 0.30 13.30
N GLN A 138 -26.44 0.81 13.05
CA GLN A 138 -26.60 2.19 12.58
C GLN A 138 -26.00 3.21 13.56
N THR A 139 -26.18 2.97 14.87
CA THR A 139 -25.59 3.82 15.91
C THR A 139 -24.05 3.79 15.85
N SER A 140 -23.44 2.64 15.54
CA SER A 140 -21.97 2.53 15.41
C SER A 140 -21.38 3.30 14.23
N HIS A 141 -22.20 3.69 13.24
CA HIS A 141 -21.75 4.55 12.14
C HIS A 141 -21.73 6.02 12.53
N SER A 142 -22.74 6.45 13.30
CA SER A 142 -22.82 7.84 13.78
C SER A 142 -21.72 8.20 14.78
N ARG A 143 -21.13 7.18 15.43
CA ARG A 143 -20.13 7.36 16.49
C ARG A 143 -19.18 6.16 16.56
N PRO A 144 -17.85 6.40 16.63
CA PRO A 144 -16.89 5.33 16.90
C PRO A 144 -17.20 4.65 18.23
N LEU A 145 -17.49 3.34 18.19
CA LEU A 145 -17.66 2.54 19.39
C LEU A 145 -16.29 2.20 20.00
N PRO A 146 -16.14 2.27 21.33
CA PRO A 146 -15.00 1.65 22.01
C PRO A 146 -14.91 0.17 21.63
N SER A 147 -13.69 -0.36 21.50
CA SER A 147 -13.48 -1.73 21.00
C SER A 147 -14.32 -2.76 21.79
N GLN A 148 -14.39 -2.63 23.13
CA GLN A 148 -15.23 -3.50 23.97
C GLN A 148 -16.73 -3.47 23.62
N GLU A 149 -17.30 -2.31 23.32
CA GLU A 149 -18.72 -2.19 22.91
C GLU A 149 -18.92 -2.85 21.54
N LEU A 150 -18.00 -2.62 20.60
CA LEU A 150 -18.04 -3.23 19.27
C LEU A 150 -17.95 -4.77 19.33
N PHE A 151 -17.11 -5.32 20.21
CA PHE A 151 -17.02 -6.77 20.37
C PHE A 151 -18.27 -7.38 20.99
N ALA A 152 -18.87 -6.70 21.97
CA ALA A 152 -20.15 -7.13 22.51
C ALA A 152 -21.24 -7.12 21.43
N LEU A 153 -21.22 -6.15 20.50
CA LEU A 153 -22.10 -6.11 19.35
C LEU A 153 -21.86 -7.28 18.37
N VAL A 154 -20.61 -7.56 17.99
CA VAL A 154 -20.26 -8.70 17.12
C VAL A 154 -20.75 -10.02 17.75
N GLN A 155 -20.45 -10.23 19.04
CA GLN A 155 -20.84 -11.46 19.74
C GLN A 155 -22.35 -11.56 19.97
N ALA A 156 -23.05 -10.44 20.19
CA ALA A 156 -24.51 -10.43 20.25
C ALA A 156 -25.10 -10.85 18.90
N PHE A 157 -24.55 -10.34 17.81
CA PHE A 157 -25.02 -10.70 16.48
C PHE A 157 -24.69 -12.14 16.12
N GLU A 158 -23.49 -12.63 16.43
CA GLU A 158 -23.13 -14.04 16.28
C GLU A 158 -24.08 -14.95 17.05
N ALA A 159 -24.34 -14.64 18.32
CA ALA A 159 -25.23 -15.41 19.18
C ALA A 159 -26.67 -15.41 18.66
N TRP A 160 -27.13 -14.28 18.13
CA TRP A 160 -28.44 -14.16 17.49
C TRP A 160 -28.55 -15.01 16.22
N VAL A 161 -27.59 -14.89 15.31
CA VAL A 161 -27.56 -15.64 14.03
C VAL A 161 -27.45 -17.14 14.27
N THR A 162 -26.55 -17.57 15.16
CA THR A 162 -26.33 -19.00 15.46
C THR A 162 -27.34 -19.60 16.43
N LYS A 163 -28.15 -18.78 17.10
CA LYS A 163 -29.07 -19.18 18.19
C LYS A 163 -28.37 -20.05 19.25
N SER A 164 -27.11 -19.73 19.54
CA SER A 164 -26.26 -20.56 20.41
C SER A 164 -25.45 -19.71 21.39
N PHE A 165 -25.26 -20.25 22.60
CA PHE A 165 -24.41 -19.65 23.62
C PHE A 165 -23.00 -20.24 23.55
N THR A 166 -21.99 -19.39 23.42
CA THR A 166 -20.57 -19.81 23.27
C THR A 166 -19.72 -19.50 24.50
N GLY A 167 -20.34 -19.25 25.66
CA GLY A 167 -19.68 -18.55 26.77
C GLY A 167 -19.42 -17.09 26.40
N PHE A 168 -18.93 -16.25 27.31
CA PHE A 168 -18.36 -14.96 26.93
C PHE A 168 -16.96 -14.85 27.54
N SER A 169 -15.92 -14.89 26.71
CA SER A 169 -14.58 -14.50 27.12
C SER A 169 -14.59 -13.03 27.50
N ASP A 170 -14.09 -12.73 28.70
CA ASP A 170 -13.83 -11.36 29.14
C ASP A 170 -12.58 -10.76 28.45
N ARG A 171 -11.75 -11.60 27.82
CA ARG A 171 -10.56 -11.18 27.08
C ARG A 171 -10.83 -11.06 25.60
N LEU A 172 -10.52 -9.87 25.08
CA LEU A 172 -10.52 -9.55 23.67
C LEU A 172 -9.35 -10.25 22.99
N SER A 173 -9.63 -11.07 21.99
CA SER A 173 -8.61 -11.53 21.06
C SER A 173 -9.17 -11.57 19.63
N PRO A 174 -8.36 -11.23 18.62
CA PRO A 174 -8.73 -11.34 17.21
C PRO A 174 -9.19 -12.76 16.86
N GLU A 175 -8.56 -13.78 17.46
CA GLU A 175 -8.85 -15.20 17.26
C GLU A 175 -10.28 -15.60 17.69
N ASN A 176 -10.93 -14.80 18.54
CA ASN A 176 -12.25 -15.09 19.12
C ASN A 176 -13.31 -14.04 18.77
N ILE A 177 -13.10 -13.27 17.69
CA ILE A 177 -14.06 -12.24 17.28
C ILE A 177 -15.41 -12.84 16.87
N ILE A 178 -15.37 -13.95 16.14
CA ILE A 178 -16.49 -14.87 15.85
C ILE A 178 -16.01 -16.24 16.30
N ARG A 179 -16.75 -16.89 17.20
CA ARG A 179 -16.33 -18.15 17.85
C ARG A 179 -16.79 -19.40 17.13
N LYS A 180 -17.92 -19.32 16.44
CA LYS A 180 -18.52 -20.38 15.64
C LYS A 180 -18.64 -19.93 14.20
N PRO A 181 -17.52 -19.62 13.52
CA PRO A 181 -17.54 -19.01 12.19
C PRO A 181 -18.29 -19.84 11.15
N LEU A 182 -18.24 -21.18 11.23
CA LEU A 182 -18.97 -22.05 10.32
C LEU A 182 -20.49 -22.00 10.50
N LEU A 183 -20.98 -22.14 11.74
CA LEU A 183 -22.42 -22.03 12.02
C LEU A 183 -22.92 -20.61 11.75
N TYR A 184 -22.10 -19.61 12.06
CA TYR A 184 -22.42 -18.22 11.78
C TYR A 184 -22.54 -18.00 10.28
N GLY A 185 -21.59 -18.46 9.45
CA GLY A 185 -21.65 -18.38 7.99
C GLY A 185 -22.84 -19.12 7.38
N LEU A 186 -23.12 -20.34 7.84
CA LEU A 186 -24.28 -21.13 7.41
C LEU A 186 -25.58 -20.34 7.58
N HIS A 187 -25.81 -19.80 8.78
CA HIS A 187 -27.04 -19.06 9.08
C HIS A 187 -27.06 -17.64 8.52
N LEU A 188 -25.91 -17.03 8.31
CA LEU A 188 -25.81 -15.72 7.67
C LEU A 188 -26.35 -15.76 6.23
N CYS A 189 -26.23 -16.91 5.56
CA CYS A 189 -26.81 -17.14 4.24
C CYS A 189 -28.35 -17.25 4.23
N ASP A 190 -28.99 -17.51 5.39
CA ASP A 190 -30.45 -17.68 5.46
C ASP A 190 -31.22 -16.38 5.20
N LYS A 191 -30.61 -15.21 5.49
CA LYS A 191 -31.25 -13.89 5.33
C LYS A 191 -30.30 -12.86 4.73
N ARG A 192 -30.70 -12.26 3.60
CA ARG A 192 -29.96 -11.16 2.96
C ARG A 192 -29.69 -9.98 3.91
N GLN A 193 -30.67 -9.59 4.73
CA GLN A 193 -30.54 -8.49 5.68
C GLN A 193 -29.41 -8.71 6.70
N TRP A 194 -29.18 -9.97 7.09
CA TRP A 194 -28.09 -10.29 8.01
C TRP A 194 -26.72 -10.13 7.36
N LYS A 195 -26.58 -10.41 6.06
CA LYS A 195 -25.34 -10.14 5.31
C LYS A 195 -25.00 -8.66 5.30
N GLU A 196 -26.00 -7.80 5.07
CA GLU A 196 -25.83 -6.34 5.11
C GLU A 196 -25.36 -5.90 6.51
N ILE A 197 -26.07 -6.32 7.57
CA ILE A 197 -25.66 -6.05 8.96
C ILE A 197 -24.24 -6.55 9.25
N HIS A 198 -23.89 -7.74 8.76
CA HIS A 198 -22.57 -8.31 8.94
C HIS A 198 -21.47 -7.45 8.32
N TRP A 199 -21.63 -7.00 7.07
CA TRP A 199 -20.63 -6.16 6.41
C TRP A 199 -20.45 -4.80 7.10
N GLU A 200 -21.53 -4.21 7.60
CA GLU A 200 -21.47 -2.98 8.41
C GLU A 200 -20.70 -3.18 9.73
N ILE A 201 -20.92 -4.32 10.39
CA ILE A 201 -20.14 -4.70 11.57
C ILE A 201 -18.67 -4.91 11.20
N THR A 202 -18.38 -5.59 10.09
CA THR A 202 -17.01 -5.83 9.61
C THR A 202 -16.28 -4.52 9.32
N LEU A 203 -16.94 -3.55 8.69
CA LEU A 203 -16.38 -2.21 8.50
C LEU A 203 -16.09 -1.51 9.83
N SER A 204 -17.04 -1.58 10.77
CA SER A 204 -16.87 -1.00 12.11
C SER A 204 -15.66 -1.63 12.84
N VAL A 205 -15.46 -2.95 12.69
CA VAL A 205 -14.28 -3.67 13.23
C VAL A 205 -13.00 -3.21 12.55
N ALA A 206 -13.00 -3.06 11.24
CA ALA A 206 -11.85 -2.56 10.50
C ALA A 206 -11.43 -1.15 11.00
N ARG A 207 -12.38 -0.22 11.11
CA ARG A 207 -12.11 1.13 11.65
C ARG A 207 -11.58 1.09 13.08
N ALA A 208 -12.14 0.22 13.93
CA ALA A 208 -11.66 0.07 15.30
C ALA A 208 -10.22 -0.48 15.37
N ALA A 209 -9.82 -1.35 14.44
CA ALA A 209 -8.49 -1.93 14.40
C ALA A 209 -7.37 -0.89 14.18
N GLU A 210 -7.67 0.27 13.57
CA GLU A 210 -6.70 1.36 13.40
C GLU A 210 -6.21 1.93 14.74
N SER A 211 -7.03 1.82 15.80
CA SER A 211 -6.70 2.27 17.16
C SER A 211 -5.93 1.25 18.00
N ILE A 212 -5.79 0.02 17.53
CA ILE A 212 -5.16 -1.09 18.26
C ILE A 212 -3.63 -0.95 18.23
N PRO A 213 -2.89 -1.31 19.30
CA PRO A 213 -1.43 -1.29 19.30
C PRO A 213 -0.85 -2.10 18.14
N LYS A 214 0.21 -1.57 17.51
CA LYS A 214 0.84 -2.19 16.33
C LYS A 214 1.09 -3.68 16.51
N ALA A 215 1.66 -4.10 17.64
CA ALA A 215 2.01 -5.50 17.90
C ALA A 215 0.84 -6.48 17.76
N GLU A 216 -0.41 -6.01 17.82
CA GLU A 216 -1.61 -6.83 17.69
C GLU A 216 -2.31 -6.67 16.32
N GLN A 217 -1.99 -5.62 15.55
CA GLN A 217 -2.70 -5.25 14.31
C GLN A 217 -2.71 -6.37 13.25
N GLU A 218 -1.62 -7.13 13.12
CA GLU A 218 -1.56 -8.26 12.18
C GLU A 218 -2.71 -9.25 12.45
N SER A 219 -2.90 -9.68 13.70
CA SER A 219 -3.94 -10.66 14.01
C SER A 219 -5.34 -10.09 13.77
N TRP A 220 -5.51 -8.77 13.86
CA TRP A 220 -6.77 -8.09 13.51
C TRP A 220 -7.03 -8.03 12.01
N VAL A 221 -6.01 -7.77 11.19
CA VAL A 221 -6.09 -7.82 9.72
C VAL A 221 -6.67 -9.17 9.28
N TRP A 222 -6.12 -10.26 9.83
CA TRP A 222 -6.60 -11.62 9.59
C TRP A 222 -8.07 -11.82 9.95
N SER A 223 -8.47 -11.37 11.14
CA SER A 223 -9.86 -11.50 11.59
C SER A 223 -10.84 -10.69 10.74
N ILE A 224 -10.48 -9.47 10.34
CA ILE A 224 -11.31 -8.62 9.47
C ILE A 224 -11.51 -9.30 8.12
N ILE A 225 -10.44 -9.85 7.56
CA ILE A 225 -10.49 -10.52 6.25
C ILE A 225 -11.36 -11.78 6.34
N MET A 226 -11.20 -12.58 7.39
CA MET A 226 -12.10 -13.71 7.62
C MET A 226 -13.55 -13.30 7.78
N MET A 227 -13.81 -12.17 8.46
CA MET A 227 -15.18 -11.65 8.54
C MET A 227 -15.71 -11.33 7.14
N VAL A 228 -14.97 -10.58 6.31
CA VAL A 228 -15.38 -10.31 4.92
C VAL A 228 -15.79 -11.59 4.18
N TRP A 229 -15.05 -12.68 4.36
CA TRP A 229 -15.32 -13.96 3.69
C TRP A 229 -16.48 -14.76 4.25
N ILE A 230 -16.80 -14.64 5.54
CA ILE A 230 -17.93 -15.37 6.09
C ILE A 230 -19.27 -14.88 5.52
N GLY A 231 -19.35 -13.62 5.08
CA GLY A 231 -20.50 -13.09 4.36
C GLY A 231 -20.78 -13.70 2.98
N TYR A 232 -19.86 -14.51 2.45
CA TYR A 232 -19.89 -14.99 1.07
C TYR A 232 -20.86 -16.17 0.84
N SER A 233 -21.64 -16.10 -0.25
CA SER A 233 -22.72 -17.04 -0.58
C SER A 233 -22.24 -18.39 -1.12
N GLY A 234 -21.08 -18.43 -1.77
CA GLY A 234 -20.62 -19.59 -2.54
C GLY A 234 -19.88 -20.66 -1.73
N THR A 235 -19.86 -20.54 -0.41
CA THR A 235 -19.19 -21.51 0.48
C THR A 235 -20.13 -22.65 0.84
N ASP A 236 -19.69 -23.90 0.66
CA ASP A 236 -20.41 -25.09 1.12
C ASP A 236 -20.18 -25.28 2.64
N TRP A 237 -20.93 -24.52 3.43
CA TRP A 237 -20.82 -24.51 4.89
C TRP A 237 -21.08 -25.88 5.51
N ASP A 238 -22.04 -26.65 4.98
CA ASP A 238 -22.37 -27.99 5.48
C ASP A 238 -21.20 -28.96 5.31
N LYS A 239 -20.51 -28.90 4.17
CA LYS A 239 -19.29 -29.68 3.95
C LYS A 239 -18.19 -29.28 4.93
N LEU A 240 -17.93 -27.98 5.10
CA LEU A 240 -16.90 -27.51 6.02
C LEU A 240 -17.19 -27.90 7.48
N ILE A 241 -18.46 -27.87 7.91
CA ILE A 241 -18.87 -28.33 9.25
C ILE A 241 -18.59 -29.83 9.42
N LYS A 242 -18.86 -30.64 8.40
CA LYS A 242 -18.56 -32.09 8.43
C LYS A 242 -17.05 -32.37 8.48
N GLU A 243 -16.24 -31.57 7.79
CA GLU A 243 -14.79 -31.76 7.70
C GLU A 243 -14.05 -31.29 8.96
N HIS A 244 -14.47 -30.17 9.54
CA HIS A 244 -13.72 -29.48 10.60
C HIS A 244 -14.43 -29.44 11.95
N GLY A 245 -15.72 -29.75 12.00
CA GLY A 245 -16.57 -29.59 13.18
C GLY A 245 -17.00 -28.14 13.42
N GLU A 246 -18.02 -27.97 14.27
CA GLU A 246 -18.69 -26.65 14.50
C GLU A 246 -17.85 -25.63 15.28
N ASN A 247 -16.84 -26.09 16.04
CA ASN A 247 -16.07 -25.27 16.99
C ASN A 247 -14.65 -24.93 16.49
N ILE A 248 -14.44 -24.93 15.16
CA ILE A 248 -13.16 -24.53 14.58
C ILE A 248 -12.95 -23.01 14.75
N GLY A 249 -11.73 -22.63 15.14
CA GLY A 249 -11.35 -21.22 15.24
C GLY A 249 -11.21 -20.55 13.87
N MET A 250 -11.30 -19.23 13.84
CA MET A 250 -11.16 -18.43 12.61
C MET A 250 -9.85 -18.71 11.85
N ARG A 251 -8.75 -18.87 12.58
CA ARG A 251 -7.42 -19.12 11.98
C ARG A 251 -7.32 -20.51 11.36
N ASP A 252 -7.91 -21.53 11.98
CA ASP A 252 -7.83 -22.90 11.47
C ASP A 252 -8.78 -23.13 10.29
N LEU A 253 -9.89 -22.39 10.23
CA LEU A 253 -10.85 -22.41 9.12
C LEU A 253 -10.30 -21.77 7.83
N TRP A 254 -9.28 -20.94 7.98
CA TRP A 254 -8.72 -20.09 6.94
C TRP A 254 -8.45 -20.78 5.59
N PRO A 255 -7.70 -21.90 5.52
CA PRO A 255 -7.32 -22.49 4.22
C PRO A 255 -8.52 -22.99 3.43
N SER A 256 -9.61 -23.32 4.11
CA SER A 256 -10.80 -23.93 3.51
C SER A 256 -11.78 -22.90 2.93
N VAL A 257 -11.79 -21.66 3.45
CA VAL A 257 -12.72 -20.58 3.02
C VAL A 257 -12.10 -19.67 1.95
N ALA A 258 -10.78 -19.53 1.90
CA ALA A 258 -10.07 -18.64 0.96
C ALA A 258 -10.24 -19.02 -0.54
N MET A 259 -10.87 -20.14 -0.87
CA MET A 259 -10.86 -20.76 -2.19
C MET A 259 -11.88 -20.23 -3.22
N SER A 260 -12.86 -19.41 -2.83
CA SER A 260 -14.03 -19.14 -3.69
C SER A 260 -14.46 -17.67 -3.81
N TRP A 261 -13.76 -16.73 -3.17
CA TRP A 261 -14.31 -15.39 -2.92
C TRP A 261 -14.19 -14.37 -4.06
N SER A 262 -13.20 -14.52 -4.95
CA SER A 262 -12.82 -13.48 -5.92
C SER A 262 -14.00 -12.96 -6.75
N ARG A 263 -14.86 -13.84 -7.27
CA ARG A 263 -15.89 -13.49 -8.25
C ARG A 263 -17.04 -12.58 -7.76
N GLU A 264 -17.46 -12.65 -6.49
CA GLU A 264 -18.54 -11.78 -5.97
C GLU A 264 -18.02 -10.61 -5.10
N THR A 265 -16.70 -10.43 -4.99
CA THR A 265 -16.08 -9.34 -4.20
C THR A 265 -16.67 -7.96 -4.46
N PRO A 266 -16.97 -7.55 -5.72
CA PRO A 266 -17.56 -6.23 -5.97
C PRO A 266 -18.97 -6.05 -5.38
N SER A 267 -19.66 -7.13 -5.02
CA SER A 267 -20.98 -7.08 -4.39
C SER A 267 -20.94 -6.91 -2.86
N ILE A 268 -19.76 -7.04 -2.26
CA ILE A 268 -19.56 -6.87 -0.83
C ILE A 268 -19.67 -5.38 -0.48
N SER A 269 -20.60 -5.05 0.41
CA SER A 269 -20.77 -3.67 0.88
C SER A 269 -19.51 -3.17 1.57
N HIS A 270 -19.10 -1.93 1.28
CA HIS A 270 -17.95 -1.26 1.88
C HIS A 270 -16.58 -1.89 1.60
N ILE A 271 -16.48 -2.81 0.65
CA ILE A 271 -15.23 -3.53 0.36
C ILE A 271 -14.05 -2.59 0.05
N VAL A 272 -14.32 -1.49 -0.66
CA VAL A 272 -13.33 -0.45 -0.99
C VAL A 272 -12.73 0.15 0.28
N GLU A 273 -13.58 0.60 1.21
CA GLU A 273 -13.12 1.21 2.46
C GLU A 273 -12.40 0.19 3.35
N ILE A 274 -12.89 -1.05 3.40
CA ILE A 274 -12.23 -2.13 4.14
C ILE A 274 -10.82 -2.38 3.57
N ILE A 275 -10.67 -2.51 2.25
CA ILE A 275 -9.36 -2.69 1.60
C ILE A 275 -8.42 -1.53 1.93
N GLN A 276 -8.89 -0.28 1.89
CA GLN A 276 -8.09 0.88 2.25
C GLN A 276 -7.60 0.84 3.70
N ILE A 277 -8.49 0.48 4.63
CA ILE A 277 -8.14 0.32 6.05
C ILE A 277 -7.08 -0.78 6.20
N LEU A 278 -7.28 -1.94 5.59
CA LEU A 278 -6.33 -3.05 5.63
C LEU A 278 -4.96 -2.63 5.06
N GLY A 279 -4.95 -1.92 3.93
CA GLY A 279 -3.73 -1.36 3.35
C GLY A 279 -2.98 -0.43 4.32
N ARG A 280 -3.69 0.46 5.03
CA ARG A 280 -3.08 1.36 6.04
C ARG A 280 -2.54 0.61 7.26
N LEU A 281 -3.22 -0.45 7.70
CA LEU A 281 -2.75 -1.31 8.79
C LEU A 281 -1.44 -2.01 8.39
N LEU A 282 -1.31 -2.43 7.12
CA LEU A 282 -0.18 -3.21 6.61
C LEU A 282 1.02 -2.38 6.14
N GLN A 283 0.83 -1.12 5.75
CA GLN A 283 1.92 -0.22 5.31
C GLN A 283 3.03 0.00 6.35
N LYS A 284 2.85 -0.38 7.62
CA LYS A 284 3.77 -0.07 8.72
C LYS A 284 4.87 -1.13 8.97
N GLY A 285 5.15 -1.98 7.98
CA GLY A 285 6.33 -2.87 7.98
C GLY A 285 6.20 -4.09 8.89
N GLN A 286 5.00 -4.63 9.04
CA GLN A 286 4.79 -5.88 9.77
C GLN A 286 5.03 -7.07 8.83
N GLU A 287 5.84 -8.04 9.29
CA GLU A 287 6.00 -9.33 8.61
C GLU A 287 4.73 -10.14 8.84
N THR A 288 3.73 -9.94 8.00
CA THR A 288 2.50 -10.70 8.04
C THR A 288 2.63 -11.99 7.24
N GLY A 289 2.12 -13.10 7.77
CA GLY A 289 1.92 -14.34 7.01
C GLY A 289 1.02 -14.13 5.77
N PRO A 290 0.88 -15.11 4.87
CA PRO A 290 0.06 -14.98 3.65
C PRO A 290 -1.40 -14.73 3.99
N ILE A 291 -1.90 -13.54 3.72
CA ILE A 291 -3.10 -12.91 4.25
C ILE A 291 -4.42 -13.39 3.61
N TRP A 292 -4.49 -13.79 2.33
CA TRP A 292 -5.83 -13.95 1.68
C TRP A 292 -6.03 -14.78 0.41
N LEU A 293 -5.02 -15.13 -0.41
CA LEU A 293 -5.34 -15.66 -1.76
C LEU A 293 -5.26 -17.18 -1.91
N PHE A 294 -4.56 -17.86 -1.00
CA PHE A 294 -4.00 -19.17 -1.31
C PHE A 294 -4.32 -20.22 -0.25
N GLY A 295 -5.57 -20.68 -0.22
CA GLY A 295 -5.98 -21.82 0.59
C GLY A 295 -5.51 -23.17 0.03
N ASP A 296 -5.45 -23.30 -1.31
CA ASP A 296 -5.00 -24.51 -2.02
C ASP A 296 -3.70 -24.25 -2.76
N GLU A 297 -2.64 -24.93 -2.31
CA GLU A 297 -1.30 -24.86 -2.89
C GLU A 297 -1.25 -25.18 -4.39
N LYS A 298 -2.16 -26.04 -4.87
CA LYS A 298 -2.19 -26.45 -6.28
C LYS A 298 -2.84 -25.43 -7.19
N LYS A 299 -3.62 -24.48 -6.63
CA LYS A 299 -4.38 -23.48 -7.38
C LYS A 299 -3.95 -22.05 -7.10
N LYS A 300 -2.86 -21.84 -6.37
CA LYS A 300 -2.40 -20.50 -5.95
C LYS A 300 -2.36 -19.51 -7.12
N HIS A 301 -1.65 -19.82 -8.20
CA HIS A 301 -1.53 -18.94 -9.35
C HIS A 301 -2.87 -18.62 -10.05
N ASN A 302 -3.79 -19.59 -10.16
CA ASN A 302 -5.13 -19.37 -10.72
C ASN A 302 -5.96 -18.42 -9.85
N ASN A 303 -5.94 -18.62 -8.53
CA ASN A 303 -6.65 -17.77 -7.59
C ASN A 303 -6.08 -16.35 -7.58
N LEU A 304 -4.76 -16.21 -7.75
CA LEU A 304 -4.10 -14.91 -7.87
C LEU A 304 -4.58 -14.16 -9.10
N ALA A 305 -4.55 -14.81 -10.28
CA ALA A 305 -4.99 -14.17 -11.52
C ALA A 305 -6.45 -13.69 -11.42
N GLN A 306 -7.33 -14.51 -10.83
CA GLN A 306 -8.72 -14.12 -10.57
C GLN A 306 -8.87 -12.96 -9.60
N ALA A 307 -8.09 -12.93 -8.52
CA ALA A 307 -8.15 -11.82 -7.59
C ALA A 307 -7.62 -10.52 -8.21
N ILE A 308 -6.60 -10.61 -9.07
CA ILE A 308 -6.06 -9.45 -9.78
C ILE A 308 -7.10 -8.87 -10.75
N GLU A 309 -7.84 -9.71 -11.47
CA GLU A 309 -8.97 -9.26 -12.31
C GLU A 309 -10.04 -8.52 -11.50
N VAL A 310 -10.33 -9.01 -10.31
CA VAL A 310 -11.32 -8.39 -9.42
C VAL A 310 -10.80 -7.06 -8.88
N PHE A 311 -9.54 -7.01 -8.48
CA PHE A 311 -8.90 -5.78 -8.03
C PHE A 311 -8.77 -4.75 -9.16
N ASP A 312 -8.52 -5.17 -10.39
CA ASP A 312 -8.51 -4.30 -11.58
C ASP A 312 -9.84 -3.57 -11.72
N ASN A 313 -10.94 -4.33 -11.66
CA ASN A 313 -12.28 -3.76 -11.72
C ASN A 313 -12.55 -2.78 -10.56
N ILE A 314 -12.12 -3.10 -9.34
CA ILE A 314 -12.28 -2.23 -8.18
C ILE A 314 -11.46 -0.93 -8.33
N VAL A 315 -10.19 -1.03 -8.72
CA VAL A 315 -9.29 0.13 -8.88
C VAL A 315 -9.81 1.06 -9.98
N ILE A 316 -10.25 0.51 -11.11
CA ILE A 316 -10.71 1.31 -12.26
C ILE A 316 -12.07 1.96 -12.02
N GLN A 317 -12.95 1.33 -11.23
CA GLN A 317 -14.26 1.92 -10.92
C GLN A 317 -14.15 3.10 -9.93
N ASN A 318 -13.19 3.06 -9.01
CA ASN A 318 -13.06 4.06 -7.95
C ASN A 318 -11.99 5.13 -8.25
N CYS A 319 -10.96 4.80 -9.02
CA CYS A 319 -9.86 5.71 -9.41
C CYS A 319 -9.14 6.41 -8.24
N GLU A 320 -9.15 5.84 -7.03
CA GLU A 320 -8.49 6.43 -5.86
C GLU A 320 -7.07 5.88 -5.68
N ILE A 321 -6.08 6.77 -5.58
CA ILE A 321 -4.66 6.40 -5.41
C ILE A 321 -4.42 5.61 -4.11
N ASP A 322 -5.11 5.97 -3.02
CA ASP A 322 -4.98 5.28 -1.74
C ASP A 322 -5.52 3.84 -1.79
N LEU A 323 -6.61 3.62 -2.52
CA LEU A 323 -7.15 2.28 -2.78
C LEU A 323 -6.16 1.47 -3.60
N HIS A 324 -5.65 2.06 -4.68
CA HIS A 324 -4.68 1.40 -5.55
C HIS A 324 -3.42 1.00 -4.76
N LEU A 325 -2.89 1.90 -3.93
CA LEU A 325 -1.76 1.62 -3.05
C LEU A 325 -2.08 0.49 -2.06
N ALA A 326 -3.27 0.49 -1.46
CA ALA A 326 -3.70 -0.55 -0.53
C ALA A 326 -3.74 -1.94 -1.18
N VAL A 327 -4.32 -2.03 -2.39
CA VAL A 327 -4.38 -3.27 -3.17
C VAL A 327 -2.98 -3.80 -3.47
N ILE A 328 -2.09 -2.95 -3.98
CA ILE A 328 -0.72 -3.37 -4.34
C ILE A 328 0.09 -3.79 -3.11
N GLN A 329 -0.08 -3.13 -1.96
CA GLN A 329 0.55 -3.53 -0.70
C GLN A 329 0.06 -4.90 -0.22
N LEU A 330 -1.22 -5.19 -0.38
CA LEU A 330 -1.75 -6.50 -0.02
C LEU A 330 -1.22 -7.59 -0.96
N LEU A 331 -1.17 -7.34 -2.27
CA LEU A 331 -0.60 -8.27 -3.24
C LEU A 331 0.90 -8.52 -2.99
N ARG A 332 1.66 -7.49 -2.59
CA ARG A 332 3.07 -7.64 -2.19
C ARG A 332 3.24 -8.72 -1.14
N ILE A 333 2.40 -8.72 -0.10
CA ILE A 333 2.50 -9.69 0.99
C ILE A 333 2.25 -11.09 0.46
N GLU A 334 1.19 -11.30 -0.34
CA GLU A 334 0.89 -12.60 -0.95
C GLU A 334 2.03 -13.15 -1.80
N ILE A 335 2.63 -12.29 -2.61
CA ILE A 335 3.67 -12.70 -3.57
C ILE A 335 4.94 -13.17 -2.85
N THR A 336 5.26 -12.63 -1.68
CA THR A 336 6.42 -13.09 -0.90
C THR A 336 6.31 -14.54 -0.44
N HIS A 337 5.08 -15.06 -0.36
CA HIS A 337 4.74 -16.41 0.09
C HIS A 337 4.39 -17.38 -1.06
N LEU A 338 4.54 -16.95 -2.32
CA LEU A 338 4.43 -17.86 -3.47
C LEU A 338 5.71 -18.72 -3.57
N ASP A 339 5.54 -20.04 -3.52
CA ASP A 339 6.65 -21.00 -3.71
C ASP A 339 7.15 -21.00 -5.15
N HIS A 340 8.47 -21.17 -5.32
CA HIS A 340 9.10 -21.25 -6.64
C HIS A 340 8.84 -22.57 -7.38
N LEU A 341 8.26 -23.57 -6.71
CA LEU A 341 8.12 -24.93 -7.18
C LEU A 341 6.66 -25.20 -7.60
N PHE A 342 6.49 -25.70 -8.82
CA PHE A 342 5.24 -26.05 -9.51
C PHE A 342 4.64 -24.97 -10.42
N LEU A 343 5.16 -24.94 -11.65
CA LEU A 343 4.33 -24.68 -12.83
C LEU A 343 3.41 -25.90 -13.03
N SER A 344 2.13 -25.74 -12.71
CA SER A 344 1.09 -26.68 -13.13
C SER A 344 0.93 -26.69 -14.66
N ASN A 345 0.41 -27.80 -15.21
CA ASN A 345 0.07 -28.06 -16.62
C ASN A 345 -0.03 -26.83 -17.55
N GLN A 346 0.61 -26.89 -18.73
CA GLN A 346 0.63 -25.85 -19.77
C GLN A 346 -0.74 -25.20 -20.06
N THR A 347 -1.82 -25.99 -20.09
CA THR A 347 -3.18 -25.50 -20.36
C THR A 347 -3.66 -24.46 -19.35
N SER A 348 -3.24 -24.59 -18.07
CA SER A 348 -3.59 -23.60 -17.03
C SER A 348 -2.81 -22.30 -17.16
N GLN A 349 -1.69 -22.29 -17.88
CA GLN A 349 -0.91 -21.07 -18.10
C GLN A 349 -1.49 -20.23 -19.24
N GLU A 350 -2.05 -20.86 -20.27
CA GLU A 350 -2.70 -20.16 -21.39
C GLU A 350 -3.96 -19.41 -20.91
N ASP A 351 -4.82 -20.07 -20.13
CA ASP A 351 -6.02 -19.45 -19.54
C ASP A 351 -5.66 -18.24 -18.64
N GLN A 352 -4.63 -18.38 -17.81
CA GLN A 352 -4.15 -17.28 -16.96
C GLN A 352 -3.53 -16.14 -17.79
N ALA A 353 -2.84 -16.45 -18.89
CA ALA A 353 -2.22 -15.45 -19.75
C ALA A 353 -3.30 -14.61 -20.44
N GLU A 354 -4.34 -15.26 -20.96
CA GLU A 354 -5.51 -14.57 -21.53
C GLU A 354 -6.19 -13.70 -20.47
N GLN A 355 -6.42 -14.24 -19.27
CA GLN A 355 -7.03 -13.49 -18.17
C GLN A 355 -6.21 -12.25 -17.78
N LEU A 356 -4.90 -12.40 -17.60
CA LEU A 356 -4.01 -11.30 -17.23
C LEU A 356 -3.81 -10.29 -18.37
N SER A 357 -4.02 -10.69 -19.63
CA SER A 357 -3.97 -9.78 -20.78
C SER A 357 -5.14 -8.78 -20.82
N ASN A 358 -6.25 -9.11 -20.15
CA ASN A 358 -7.43 -8.26 -20.06
C ASN A 358 -7.37 -7.25 -18.90
N ILE A 359 -6.33 -7.29 -18.08
CA ILE A 359 -6.12 -6.36 -16.96
C ILE A 359 -5.75 -4.99 -17.51
N ARG A 360 -6.50 -3.97 -17.11
CA ARG A 360 -6.39 -2.61 -17.66
C ARG A 360 -5.46 -1.73 -16.84
N ASP A 361 -5.38 -1.93 -15.53
CA ASP A 361 -4.42 -1.24 -14.68
C ASP A 361 -3.00 -1.81 -14.88
N PRO A 362 -2.03 -0.98 -15.30
CA PRO A 362 -0.69 -1.46 -15.56
C PRO A 362 -0.01 -2.08 -14.34
N CYS A 363 -0.12 -1.48 -13.15
CA CYS A 363 0.53 -1.99 -11.94
C CYS A 363 0.05 -3.40 -11.61
N LEU A 364 -1.25 -3.64 -11.68
CA LEU A 364 -1.86 -4.94 -11.44
C LEU A 364 -1.49 -5.97 -12.51
N ALA A 365 -1.46 -5.59 -13.79
CA ALA A 365 -1.03 -6.45 -14.88
C ALA A 365 0.43 -6.91 -14.67
N ILE A 366 1.31 -6.00 -14.26
CA ILE A 366 2.73 -6.29 -14.00
C ILE A 366 2.88 -7.24 -12.81
N VAL A 367 2.21 -6.92 -11.71
CA VAL A 367 2.28 -7.70 -10.47
C VAL A 367 1.74 -9.11 -10.71
N GLY A 368 0.64 -9.24 -11.46
CA GLY A 368 0.05 -10.54 -11.81
C GLY A 368 0.90 -11.36 -12.76
N THR A 369 1.41 -10.77 -13.83
CA THR A 369 2.26 -11.49 -14.79
C THR A 369 3.55 -11.97 -14.14
N TYR A 370 4.16 -11.13 -13.28
CA TYR A 370 5.34 -11.52 -12.49
C TYR A 370 5.02 -12.66 -11.53
N ALA A 371 3.94 -12.55 -10.75
CA ALA A 371 3.59 -13.53 -9.74
C ALA A 371 3.13 -14.87 -10.33
N CYS A 372 2.45 -14.87 -11.48
CA CYS A 372 2.02 -16.08 -12.19
C CYS A 372 3.10 -16.66 -13.11
N LYS A 373 4.29 -16.04 -13.22
CA LYS A 373 5.38 -16.44 -14.12
C LYS A 373 4.90 -16.65 -15.57
N ILE A 374 4.07 -15.74 -16.07
CA ILE A 374 3.59 -15.79 -17.45
C ILE A 374 4.57 -14.99 -18.30
N LEU A 375 5.53 -15.71 -18.88
CA LEU A 375 6.81 -15.18 -19.34
C LEU A 375 6.79 -14.52 -20.75
N SER A 376 5.65 -14.25 -21.41
CA SER A 376 5.53 -13.37 -22.62
C SER A 376 4.09 -13.35 -23.21
N PRO A 377 3.64 -12.28 -23.91
CA PRO A 377 3.78 -10.87 -23.59
C PRO A 377 2.38 -10.27 -23.39
N VAL A 378 1.98 -9.99 -22.15
CA VAL A 378 1.00 -8.93 -21.97
C VAL A 378 1.74 -7.65 -22.35
N GLU A 379 1.34 -6.98 -23.44
CA GLU A 379 1.88 -5.67 -23.78
C GLU A 379 1.38 -4.67 -22.75
N ILE A 380 2.20 -4.42 -21.72
CA ILE A 380 1.86 -3.47 -20.67
C ILE A 380 2.40 -2.10 -21.08
N GLU A 381 1.52 -1.26 -21.61
CA GLU A 381 1.82 0.13 -21.88
C GLU A 381 1.68 0.97 -20.60
N VAL A 382 2.79 1.56 -20.15
CA VAL A 382 2.80 2.53 -19.05
C VAL A 382 3.19 3.88 -19.61
N THR A 383 2.25 4.82 -19.64
CA THR A 383 2.48 6.17 -20.14
C THR A 383 3.20 7.03 -19.10
N ASP A 384 3.95 8.06 -19.53
CA ASP A 384 4.62 8.99 -18.61
C ASP A 384 3.65 9.72 -17.68
N GLY A 385 2.43 9.98 -18.13
CA GLY A 385 1.36 10.56 -17.32
C GLY A 385 1.01 9.66 -16.14
N TYR A 386 0.85 8.36 -16.42
CA TYR A 386 0.57 7.36 -15.39
C TYR A 386 1.73 7.23 -14.39
N ILE A 387 2.99 7.26 -14.86
CA ILE A 387 4.16 7.21 -13.96
C ILE A 387 4.15 8.36 -12.95
N LYS A 388 3.81 9.57 -13.42
CA LYS A 388 3.76 10.76 -12.56
C LYS A 388 2.62 10.70 -11.54
N GLU A 389 1.45 10.23 -11.95
CA GLU A 389 0.27 10.11 -11.09
C GLU A 389 0.42 8.99 -10.04
N HIS A 390 0.96 7.85 -10.45
CA HIS A 390 1.05 6.64 -9.62
C HIS A 390 2.46 6.35 -9.11
N ALA A 391 3.33 7.37 -9.00
CA ALA A 391 4.73 7.21 -8.60
C ALA A 391 4.92 6.44 -7.28
N PHE A 392 4.05 6.66 -6.28
CA PHE A 392 4.10 5.93 -5.02
C PHE A 392 3.74 4.45 -5.17
N VAL A 393 2.69 4.14 -5.95
CA VAL A 393 2.23 2.78 -6.20
C VAL A 393 3.29 2.01 -7.00
N LEU A 394 3.82 2.62 -8.05
CA LEU A 394 4.92 2.08 -8.84
C LEU A 394 6.19 1.89 -8.03
N GLY A 395 6.41 2.70 -6.99
CA GLY A 395 7.47 2.48 -6.01
C GLY A 395 7.31 1.14 -5.28
N VAL A 396 6.08 0.75 -4.90
CA VAL A 396 5.81 -0.55 -4.28
C VAL A 396 5.91 -1.68 -5.31
N VAL A 397 5.41 -1.50 -6.53
CA VAL A 397 5.57 -2.48 -7.63
C VAL A 397 7.05 -2.74 -7.91
N LYS A 398 7.86 -1.68 -7.96
CA LYS A 398 9.33 -1.78 -8.05
C LYS A 398 9.88 -2.64 -6.91
N GLU A 399 9.50 -2.38 -5.67
CA GLU A 399 9.95 -3.22 -4.56
C GLU A 399 9.56 -4.71 -4.73
N ILE A 400 8.35 -5.02 -5.22
CA ILE A 400 7.91 -6.40 -5.51
C ILE A 400 8.82 -7.03 -6.56
N LEU A 401 8.98 -6.38 -7.71
CA LEU A 401 9.74 -6.91 -8.85
C LEU A 401 11.22 -7.16 -8.55
N TYR A 402 11.76 -6.48 -7.54
CA TYR A 402 13.17 -6.55 -7.17
C TYR A 402 13.44 -7.33 -5.88
N GLN A 403 12.40 -7.82 -5.18
CA GLN A 403 12.59 -8.66 -3.99
C GLN A 403 13.30 -9.98 -4.31
N ARG A 404 12.98 -10.61 -5.45
CA ARG A 404 13.58 -11.88 -5.90
C ARG A 404 13.79 -11.91 -7.43
N PRO A 405 14.88 -11.33 -7.94
CA PRO A 405 15.13 -11.34 -9.38
C PRO A 405 15.51 -12.75 -9.88
N ASP A 406 14.82 -13.23 -10.92
CA ASP A 406 15.07 -14.52 -11.58
C ASP A 406 15.80 -14.29 -12.91
N PRO A 407 16.99 -14.90 -13.14
CA PRO A 407 17.67 -14.81 -14.43
C PRO A 407 16.86 -15.32 -15.62
N GLY A 408 15.85 -16.16 -15.38
CA GLY A 408 14.90 -16.64 -16.38
C GLY A 408 13.76 -15.67 -16.70
N ASP A 409 13.73 -14.48 -16.08
CA ASP A 409 12.69 -13.48 -16.37
C ASP A 409 12.75 -13.00 -17.83
N PRO A 410 11.61 -12.69 -18.47
CA PRO A 410 11.55 -12.26 -19.86
C PRO A 410 12.14 -10.87 -20.04
N GLU A 411 12.60 -10.57 -21.25
CA GLU A 411 13.15 -9.26 -21.60
C GLU A 411 12.17 -8.11 -21.28
N ALA A 412 10.87 -8.30 -21.47
CA ALA A 412 9.85 -7.31 -21.14
C ALA A 412 9.83 -6.94 -19.63
N ILE A 413 9.98 -7.92 -18.73
CA ILE A 413 10.05 -7.68 -17.28
C ILE A 413 11.34 -6.92 -16.94
N TRP A 414 12.45 -7.27 -17.58
CA TRP A 414 13.73 -6.57 -17.41
C TRP A 414 13.70 -5.12 -17.91
N LEU A 415 13.11 -4.88 -19.08
CA LEU A 415 12.90 -3.54 -19.62
C LEU A 415 11.99 -2.72 -18.72
N PHE A 416 10.94 -3.31 -18.18
CA PHE A 416 10.03 -2.64 -17.26
C PHE A 416 10.71 -2.28 -15.93
N ARG A 417 11.44 -3.24 -15.35
CA ARG A 417 12.33 -3.04 -14.19
C ARG A 417 13.27 -1.86 -14.40
N ALA A 418 13.90 -1.78 -15.58
CA ALA A 418 14.78 -0.68 -15.96
C ALA A 418 14.03 0.67 -16.00
N ARG A 419 12.83 0.74 -16.61
CA ARG A 419 12.01 1.97 -16.63
C ARG A 419 11.62 2.48 -15.24
N LEU A 420 11.49 1.59 -14.26
CA LEU A 420 11.21 1.97 -12.87
C LEU A 420 12.45 2.42 -12.08
N TRP A 421 13.65 2.46 -12.67
CA TRP A 421 14.86 2.90 -11.96
C TRP A 421 14.74 4.31 -11.40
N SER A 422 14.15 5.24 -12.15
CA SER A 422 13.94 6.63 -11.70
C SER A 422 12.80 6.78 -10.68
N VAL A 423 11.90 5.78 -10.56
CA VAL A 423 10.73 5.86 -9.68
C VAL A 423 11.10 5.49 -8.23
N GLY A 424 10.87 6.40 -7.28
CA GLY A 424 11.05 6.17 -5.84
C GLY A 424 12.34 6.76 -5.25
N SER A 425 12.70 6.35 -4.03
CA SER A 425 13.84 6.96 -3.32
C SER A 425 15.20 6.58 -3.93
N ALA A 426 16.17 7.50 -3.92
CA ALA A 426 17.55 7.24 -4.35
C ALA A 426 18.20 6.04 -3.64
N SER A 427 17.75 5.70 -2.42
CA SER A 427 18.25 4.56 -1.65
C SER A 427 17.85 3.20 -2.24
N SER A 428 16.64 3.07 -2.78
CA SER A 428 16.19 1.83 -3.41
C SER A 428 16.87 1.68 -4.75
N THR A 429 16.91 2.72 -5.60
CA THR A 429 17.64 2.72 -6.87
C THR A 429 19.12 2.34 -6.68
N ARG A 430 19.81 2.89 -5.66
CA ARG A 430 21.19 2.50 -5.33
C ARG A 430 21.33 1.00 -5.06
N LYS A 431 20.46 0.41 -4.23
CA LYS A 431 20.54 -1.04 -3.93
C LYS A 431 20.36 -1.89 -5.18
N LEU A 432 19.43 -1.50 -6.04
CA LEU A 432 19.11 -2.25 -7.27
C LEU A 432 20.24 -2.18 -8.29
N VAL A 433 20.76 -0.98 -8.54
CA VAL A 433 21.85 -0.76 -9.50
C VAL A 433 23.13 -1.47 -9.03
N THR A 434 23.43 -1.44 -7.72
CA THR A 434 24.56 -2.20 -7.16
C THR A 434 24.34 -3.71 -7.29
N SER A 435 23.13 -4.21 -7.06
CA SER A 435 22.80 -5.63 -7.28
C SER A 435 23.00 -6.04 -8.75
N ALA A 436 22.59 -5.18 -9.69
CA ALA A 436 22.73 -5.46 -11.12
C ALA A 436 24.19 -5.60 -11.57
N MET A 437 25.12 -4.94 -10.87
CA MET A 437 26.56 -5.08 -11.13
C MET A 437 27.16 -6.42 -10.67
N HIS A 438 26.40 -7.22 -9.91
CA HIS A 438 26.77 -8.60 -9.55
C HIS A 438 26.15 -9.64 -10.49
N LYS A 439 25.18 -9.26 -11.32
CA LYS A 439 24.34 -10.16 -12.12
C LYS A 439 24.15 -9.61 -13.55
N PRO A 440 24.90 -10.09 -14.55
CA PRO A 440 24.88 -9.57 -15.93
C PRO A 440 23.51 -9.48 -16.59
N GLU A 441 22.63 -10.42 -16.25
CA GLU A 441 21.23 -10.50 -16.66
C GLU A 441 20.37 -9.33 -16.17
N GLN A 442 20.87 -8.46 -15.28
CA GLN A 442 20.10 -7.34 -14.74
C GLN A 442 20.48 -5.99 -15.36
N LEU A 443 21.52 -5.97 -16.20
CA LEU A 443 22.07 -4.76 -16.81
C LEU A 443 21.45 -4.55 -18.20
N HIS A 444 20.22 -4.02 -18.24
CA HIS A 444 19.45 -3.75 -19.45
C HIS A 444 19.43 -2.26 -19.82
N PRO A 445 19.19 -1.91 -21.11
CA PRO A 445 18.93 -0.54 -21.53
C PRO A 445 17.80 0.08 -20.71
N VAL A 446 18.01 1.30 -20.26
CA VAL A 446 17.04 2.05 -19.46
C VAL A 446 16.45 3.15 -20.33
N SER A 447 15.13 3.24 -20.41
CA SER A 447 14.44 4.44 -20.89
C SER A 447 13.94 5.21 -19.67
N CYS A 448 14.24 6.50 -19.61
CA CYS A 448 13.86 7.34 -18.48
C CYS A 448 13.07 8.55 -18.97
N PRO A 449 11.94 8.88 -18.32
CA PRO A 449 11.09 9.98 -18.74
C PRO A 449 11.73 11.37 -18.52
N ASP A 450 12.72 11.47 -17.63
CA ASP A 450 13.27 12.76 -17.17
C ASP A 450 14.60 13.16 -17.85
N HIS A 451 15.16 12.30 -18.71
CA HIS A 451 16.43 12.57 -19.42
C HIS A 451 16.47 11.88 -20.81
N SER A 452 17.54 12.08 -21.58
CA SER A 452 17.52 11.81 -23.03
C SER A 452 17.71 10.32 -23.35
N ASP A 453 16.77 9.60 -23.95
CA ASP A 453 16.89 8.15 -24.18
C ASP A 453 18.23 7.67 -24.80
N GLY A 454 18.83 6.62 -24.22
CA GLY A 454 20.00 5.94 -24.80
C GLY A 454 20.90 5.15 -23.83
N PRO A 455 22.01 4.58 -24.33
CA PRO A 455 22.92 3.73 -23.55
C PRO A 455 23.62 4.45 -22.38
N HIS A 456 23.59 5.78 -22.35
CA HIS A 456 24.18 6.58 -21.29
C HIS A 456 23.38 6.59 -19.99
N HIS A 457 22.09 6.23 -20.01
CA HIS A 457 21.27 6.14 -18.81
C HIS A 457 21.83 5.14 -17.79
N ILE A 458 22.33 4.00 -18.27
CA ILE A 458 22.96 2.99 -17.41
C ILE A 458 24.14 3.62 -16.66
N LEU A 459 24.97 4.43 -17.34
CA LEU A 459 26.10 5.11 -16.71
C LEU A 459 25.64 6.18 -15.73
N PHE A 460 24.58 6.92 -16.05
CA PHE A 460 24.02 7.94 -15.16
C PHE A 460 23.48 7.32 -13.86
N HIS A 461 22.71 6.22 -13.94
CA HIS A 461 22.21 5.56 -12.74
C HIS A 461 23.32 4.88 -11.92
N LEU A 462 24.36 4.34 -12.57
CA LEU A 462 25.56 3.87 -11.86
C LEU A 462 26.29 5.04 -11.18
N PHE A 463 26.29 6.23 -11.80
CA PHE A 463 26.85 7.43 -11.19
C PHE A 463 26.06 7.84 -9.94
N GLU A 464 24.73 7.84 -9.97
CA GLU A 464 23.91 8.13 -8.78
C GLU A 464 24.05 7.06 -7.68
N ALA A 465 24.12 5.79 -8.09
CA ALA A 465 24.21 4.66 -7.17
C ALA A 465 25.57 4.62 -6.47
N PHE A 466 26.68 4.91 -7.13
CA PHE A 466 27.99 4.72 -6.54
C PHE A 466 28.49 5.94 -5.75
N PRO A 467 28.95 5.75 -4.51
CA PRO A 467 29.66 6.83 -3.82
C PRO A 467 31.03 7.08 -4.48
N PRO A 468 31.61 8.27 -4.30
CA PRO A 468 32.98 8.53 -4.71
C PRO A 468 33.96 7.64 -3.93
N SER A 469 34.71 6.78 -4.62
CA SER A 469 35.59 5.77 -4.02
C SER A 469 36.97 5.66 -4.70
N ILE A 470 37.15 6.24 -5.88
CA ILE A 470 38.33 6.00 -6.73
C ILE A 470 39.27 7.20 -6.71
N ARG A 471 40.57 6.95 -6.50
CA ARG A 471 41.61 7.96 -6.76
C ARG A 471 42.28 7.63 -8.07
N LEU A 472 42.36 8.62 -8.95
CA LEU A 472 43.11 8.48 -10.20
C LEU A 472 44.61 8.66 -9.93
N PRO A 473 45.49 8.14 -10.82
CA PRO A 473 46.92 8.47 -10.78
C PRO A 473 47.14 9.99 -10.87
N GLU A 474 48.19 10.51 -10.21
CA GLU A 474 48.57 11.92 -10.29
C GLU A 474 48.74 12.37 -11.75
N GLY A 475 48.26 13.57 -12.08
CA GLY A 475 48.29 14.11 -13.44
C GLY A 475 47.21 13.59 -14.39
N THR A 476 46.32 12.67 -13.95
CA THR A 476 45.23 12.18 -14.80
C THR A 476 44.16 13.23 -15.04
N MET A 477 43.86 14.09 -14.07
CA MET A 477 42.93 15.22 -14.20
C MET A 477 43.46 16.45 -13.45
N ALA A 478 43.49 17.60 -14.11
CA ALA A 478 43.86 18.86 -13.48
C ALA A 478 43.00 20.00 -14.02
N LEU A 479 42.47 20.84 -13.12
CA LEU A 479 41.77 22.06 -13.50
C LEU A 479 42.53 23.27 -12.98
N GLY A 480 42.89 24.20 -13.87
CA GLY A 480 43.64 25.41 -13.49
C GLY A 480 45.01 25.13 -12.84
N GLY A 481 45.63 23.98 -13.13
CA GLY A 481 46.91 23.55 -12.54
C GLY A 481 46.77 22.87 -11.17
N VAL A 482 45.56 22.69 -10.65
CA VAL A 482 45.30 21.89 -9.43
C VAL A 482 45.06 20.45 -9.83
N ASP A 483 45.89 19.54 -9.30
CA ASP A 483 45.71 18.10 -9.51
C ASP A 483 44.48 17.60 -8.75
N LEU A 484 43.47 17.18 -9.53
CA LEU A 484 42.21 16.63 -9.03
C LEU A 484 42.33 15.13 -8.70
N ALA A 485 43.47 14.51 -9.00
CA ALA A 485 43.75 13.10 -8.69
C ALA A 485 43.77 12.77 -7.19
N LYS A 486 43.94 13.80 -6.33
CA LYS A 486 43.91 13.66 -4.86
C LYS A 486 42.51 13.44 -4.30
N GLU A 487 41.48 13.78 -5.08
CA GLU A 487 40.08 13.64 -4.69
C GLU A 487 39.55 12.24 -4.98
N THR A 488 38.61 11.78 -4.16
CA THR A 488 37.86 10.56 -4.48
C THR A 488 36.77 10.88 -5.49
N LEU A 489 36.79 10.13 -6.59
CA LEU A 489 35.89 10.24 -7.72
C LEU A 489 34.88 9.11 -7.71
N ASN A 490 33.72 9.41 -8.27
CA ASN A 490 32.76 8.39 -8.63
C ASN A 490 33.37 7.46 -9.70
N PRO A 491 33.17 6.14 -9.61
CA PRO A 491 33.67 5.17 -10.59
C PRO A 491 33.33 5.50 -12.05
N ILE A 492 32.14 6.06 -12.31
CA ILE A 492 31.70 6.46 -13.65
C ILE A 492 32.46 7.69 -14.14
N LEU A 493 32.71 8.68 -13.27
CA LEU A 493 33.56 9.82 -13.63
C LEU A 493 34.99 9.38 -13.91
N ALA A 494 35.54 8.45 -13.10
CA ALA A 494 36.86 7.86 -13.32
C ALA A 494 36.92 7.10 -14.65
N LEU A 495 35.88 6.30 -14.96
CA LEU A 495 35.75 5.60 -16.24
C LEU A 495 35.75 6.60 -17.40
N LEU A 496 35.01 7.71 -17.30
CA LEU A 496 34.95 8.74 -18.34
C LEU A 496 36.27 9.51 -18.51
N ALA A 497 37.03 9.71 -17.43
CA ALA A 497 38.30 10.46 -17.43
C ALA A 497 39.45 9.73 -18.13
N LEU A 498 39.43 8.40 -18.11
CA LEU A 498 40.48 7.56 -18.68
C LEU A 498 40.36 7.43 -20.20
N ALA A 499 41.47 7.18 -20.89
CA ALA A 499 41.47 6.95 -22.33
C ALA A 499 40.66 5.70 -22.70
N SER A 500 40.01 5.70 -23.88
CA SER A 500 39.32 4.51 -24.39
C SER A 500 40.28 3.35 -24.52
N GLY A 501 39.89 2.16 -24.03
CA GLY A 501 40.75 0.97 -24.09
C GLY A 501 41.66 0.75 -22.89
N TRP A 502 41.70 1.65 -21.91
CA TRP A 502 42.47 1.44 -20.67
C TRP A 502 41.97 0.18 -19.93
N THR A 503 42.89 -0.70 -19.53
CA THR A 503 42.61 -2.11 -19.21
C THR A 503 42.41 -2.46 -17.73
N PRO A 504 43.04 -1.83 -16.72
CA PRO A 504 42.85 -2.27 -15.34
C PRO A 504 41.54 -1.70 -14.74
N LEU A 505 40.42 -2.32 -15.11
CA LEU A 505 39.07 -2.01 -14.58
C LEU A 505 38.91 -2.32 -13.09
N LEU A 506 39.71 -3.24 -12.56
CA LEU A 506 39.76 -3.60 -11.13
C LEU A 506 40.19 -2.44 -10.24
N VAL A 507 40.76 -1.38 -10.81
CA VAL A 507 41.15 -0.15 -10.09
C VAL A 507 39.97 0.82 -9.96
N ILE A 508 38.93 0.67 -10.78
CA ILE A 508 37.78 1.58 -10.88
C ILE A 508 36.53 0.99 -10.22
N PHE A 509 36.35 -0.32 -10.30
CA PHE A 509 35.19 -1.03 -9.78
C PHE A 509 35.60 -2.00 -8.68
N GLU A 510 34.69 -2.25 -7.74
CA GLU A 510 34.93 -3.19 -6.64
C GLU A 510 35.23 -4.60 -7.17
N ALA A 511 36.19 -5.29 -6.55
CA ALA A 511 36.56 -6.66 -6.94
C ALA A 511 35.42 -7.68 -6.79
N SER A 512 34.40 -7.35 -5.99
CA SER A 512 33.17 -8.12 -5.78
C SER A 512 32.22 -8.09 -6.98
N PHE A 513 32.33 -7.09 -7.88
CA PHE A 513 31.44 -6.99 -9.03
C PHE A 513 31.73 -8.07 -10.08
N ASN A 514 30.68 -8.46 -10.79
CA ASN A 514 30.79 -9.42 -11.87
C ASN A 514 31.61 -8.80 -13.02
N GLN A 515 32.66 -9.50 -13.46
CA GLN A 515 33.58 -8.99 -14.47
C GLN A 515 32.92 -8.80 -15.84
N GLU A 516 31.88 -9.58 -16.16
CA GLU A 516 31.10 -9.38 -17.37
C GLU A 516 30.31 -8.06 -17.31
N CYS A 517 29.67 -7.73 -16.18
CA CYS A 517 29.00 -6.44 -15.99
C CYS A 517 29.98 -5.28 -16.15
N VAL A 518 31.14 -5.38 -15.49
CA VAL A 518 32.20 -4.38 -15.59
C VAL A 518 32.69 -4.21 -17.04
N GLY A 519 32.84 -5.32 -17.77
CA GLY A 519 33.17 -5.32 -19.20
C GLY A 519 32.10 -4.63 -20.06
N ARG A 520 30.80 -4.90 -19.79
CA ARG A 520 29.68 -4.24 -20.47
C ARG A 520 29.65 -2.74 -20.19
N VAL A 521 29.79 -2.33 -18.93
CA VAL A 521 29.86 -0.92 -18.52
C VAL A 521 31.04 -0.20 -19.20
N LYS A 522 32.21 -0.83 -19.26
CA LYS A 522 33.36 -0.29 -20.01
C LYS A 522 33.03 -0.11 -21.49
N LYS A 523 32.43 -1.12 -22.13
CA LYS A 523 32.06 -1.04 -23.56
C LYS A 523 31.07 0.10 -23.80
N ILE A 524 30.09 0.29 -22.92
CA ILE A 524 29.14 1.39 -22.98
C ILE A 524 29.88 2.73 -22.84
N GLY A 525 30.76 2.87 -21.85
CA GLY A 525 31.58 4.07 -21.64
C GLY A 525 32.48 4.40 -22.83
N ASP A 526 33.16 3.40 -23.41
CA ASP A 526 33.99 3.57 -24.60
C ASP A 526 33.16 3.97 -25.83
N THR A 527 31.92 3.49 -25.93
CA THR A 527 30.99 3.86 -27.02
C THR A 527 30.52 5.30 -26.87
N ILE A 528 30.07 5.67 -25.67
CA ILE A 528 29.56 7.03 -25.38
C ILE A 528 30.64 8.08 -25.59
N LYS A 529 31.89 7.83 -25.20
CA LYS A 529 33.02 8.75 -25.44
C LYS A 529 33.26 9.10 -26.92
N ARG A 530 32.75 8.28 -27.84
CA ARG A 530 32.91 8.48 -29.30
C ARG A 530 31.67 9.07 -29.95
N ASP A 531 30.56 9.14 -29.21
CA ASP A 531 29.29 9.64 -29.72
C ASP A 531 28.97 11.00 -29.10
N PRO A 532 28.91 12.07 -29.91
CA PRO A 532 28.71 13.40 -29.39
C PRO A 532 27.31 13.54 -28.74
N VAL A 533 26.27 12.88 -29.24
CA VAL A 533 24.93 13.00 -28.65
C VAL A 533 24.92 12.45 -27.24
N HIS A 534 25.42 11.22 -27.08
CA HIS A 534 25.33 10.50 -25.82
C HIS A 534 26.30 11.06 -24.76
N ILE A 535 27.50 11.54 -25.13
CA ILE A 535 28.42 12.13 -24.15
C ILE A 535 27.90 13.47 -23.62
N PHE A 536 27.31 14.30 -24.48
CA PHE A 536 26.72 15.57 -24.05
C PHE A 536 25.49 15.35 -23.18
N ALA A 537 24.63 14.39 -23.52
CA ALA A 537 23.49 14.02 -22.69
C ALA A 537 23.94 13.54 -21.29
N LEU A 538 24.84 12.57 -21.22
CA LEU A 538 25.37 12.04 -19.95
C LEU A 538 25.98 13.11 -19.06
N LEU A 539 26.83 13.97 -19.63
CA LEU A 539 27.48 15.03 -18.87
C LEU A 539 26.47 16.09 -18.40
N THR A 540 25.41 16.35 -19.17
CA THR A 540 24.32 17.27 -18.78
C THR A 540 23.56 16.73 -17.58
N ASP A 541 23.25 15.43 -17.58
CA ASP A 541 22.55 14.76 -16.49
C ASP A 541 23.41 14.73 -15.22
N ILE A 542 24.70 14.39 -15.36
CA ILE A 542 25.67 14.41 -14.25
C ILE A 542 25.79 15.81 -13.62
N ILE A 543 25.86 16.88 -14.44
CA ILE A 543 25.92 18.26 -13.93
C ILE A 543 24.64 18.58 -13.17
N SER A 544 23.48 18.21 -13.71
CA SER A 544 22.18 18.47 -13.09
C SER A 544 22.06 17.77 -11.73
N ALA A 545 22.40 16.47 -11.66
CA ALA A 545 22.45 15.72 -10.41
C ALA A 545 23.43 16.35 -9.38
N HIS A 546 24.56 16.86 -9.85
CA HIS A 546 25.51 17.56 -8.98
C HIS A 546 24.99 18.86 -8.40
N VAL A 547 24.18 19.61 -9.15
CA VAL A 547 23.52 20.83 -8.66
C VAL A 547 22.58 20.46 -7.52
N ASP A 548 21.75 19.44 -7.70
CA ASP A 548 20.72 19.05 -6.73
C ASP A 548 21.31 18.48 -5.42
N ILE A 549 22.40 17.71 -5.50
CA ILE A 549 23.00 17.01 -4.35
C ILE A 549 23.96 17.90 -3.50
N VAL A 550 23.99 19.22 -3.75
CA VAL A 550 24.80 20.18 -2.97
C VAL A 550 26.32 19.93 -3.19
N SER A 551 26.77 20.08 -4.43
CA SER A 551 28.13 19.77 -4.91
C SER A 551 29.24 20.50 -4.14
N ARG A 552 30.33 19.77 -3.86
CA ARG A 552 31.62 20.36 -3.47
C ARG A 552 32.31 20.91 -4.73
N PRO A 553 32.98 22.08 -4.67
CA PRO A 553 33.65 22.66 -5.85
C PRO A 553 34.63 21.69 -6.54
N GLN A 554 35.31 20.85 -5.76
CA GLN A 554 36.26 19.86 -6.27
C GLN A 554 35.59 18.83 -7.20
N GLN A 555 34.39 18.36 -6.86
CA GLN A 555 33.65 17.40 -7.69
C GLN A 555 33.13 18.07 -8.96
N ALA A 556 32.63 19.29 -8.85
CA ALA A 556 32.22 20.09 -9.99
C ALA A 556 33.41 20.33 -10.95
N ALA A 557 34.60 20.61 -10.42
CA ALA A 557 35.82 20.78 -11.21
C ALA A 557 36.16 19.53 -12.05
N CYS A 558 35.99 18.33 -11.48
CA CYS A 558 36.21 17.08 -12.20
C CYS A 558 35.25 16.91 -13.39
N VAL A 559 33.97 17.26 -13.20
CA VAL A 559 32.97 17.21 -14.29
C VAL A 559 33.28 18.23 -15.37
N LEU A 560 33.68 19.45 -15.01
CA LEU A 560 34.07 20.48 -15.98
C LEU A 560 35.31 20.07 -16.79
N GLU A 561 36.29 19.42 -16.16
CA GLU A 561 37.46 18.89 -16.86
C GLU A 561 37.06 17.78 -17.86
N LEU A 562 36.06 16.94 -17.53
CA LEU A 562 35.51 15.97 -18.49
C LEU A 562 34.83 16.66 -19.68
N VAL A 563 34.02 17.69 -19.44
CA VAL A 563 33.38 18.50 -20.50
C VAL A 563 34.44 19.12 -21.42
N LYS A 564 35.52 19.65 -20.83
CA LYS A 564 36.64 20.24 -21.57
C LYS A 564 37.41 19.22 -22.42
N ARG A 565 37.46 17.96 -21.98
CA ARG A 565 38.14 16.86 -22.69
C ARG A 565 37.35 16.28 -23.85
N VAL A 566 36.07 16.64 -24.00
CA VAL A 566 35.30 16.23 -25.17
C VAL A 566 36.04 16.71 -26.43
N PRO A 567 36.47 15.80 -27.33
CA PRO A 567 37.25 16.15 -28.49
C PRO A 567 36.59 17.25 -29.33
N PRO A 568 37.37 18.20 -29.90
CA PRO A 568 36.83 19.24 -30.77
C PRO A 568 35.99 18.67 -31.93
N VAL A 569 36.38 17.53 -32.49
CA VAL A 569 35.63 16.82 -33.54
C VAL A 569 34.22 16.44 -33.07
N LEU A 570 34.06 15.95 -31.84
CA LEU A 570 32.73 15.64 -31.29
C LEU A 570 31.93 16.90 -30.98
N LEU A 571 32.60 17.96 -30.54
CA LEU A 571 31.99 19.27 -30.40
C LEU A 571 31.56 19.86 -31.75
N ASP A 572 32.19 19.46 -32.86
CA ASP A 572 31.85 19.85 -34.24
C ASP A 572 30.80 18.93 -34.88
N ASP A 573 30.48 17.78 -34.28
CA ASP A 573 29.39 16.88 -34.70
C ASP A 573 28.14 16.94 -33.80
N ALA A 574 28.25 17.34 -32.52
CA ALA A 574 27.13 17.43 -31.56
C ALA A 574 25.89 18.23 -32.02
N PRO A 575 24.65 17.74 -31.84
CA PRO A 575 23.44 18.50 -32.14
C PRO A 575 23.35 19.80 -31.34
N VAL A 576 22.83 20.87 -31.97
CA VAL A 576 22.64 22.19 -31.32
C VAL A 576 21.78 22.08 -30.06
N ILE A 577 20.76 21.20 -30.06
CA ILE A 577 19.89 20.96 -28.90
C ILE A 577 20.70 20.44 -27.69
N ALA A 578 21.61 19.48 -27.91
CA ALA A 578 22.45 18.93 -26.84
C ALA A 578 23.43 19.99 -26.28
N MET A 579 23.97 20.86 -27.14
CA MET A 579 24.80 21.99 -26.70
C MET A 579 24.01 22.98 -25.82
N HIS A 580 22.76 23.28 -26.18
CA HIS A 580 21.92 24.18 -25.39
C HIS A 580 21.51 23.59 -24.04
N GLN A 581 21.23 22.29 -23.99
CA GLN A 581 20.96 21.59 -22.73
C GLN A 581 22.17 21.64 -21.79
N MET A 582 23.37 21.39 -22.33
CA MET A 582 24.64 21.52 -21.60
C MET A 582 24.87 22.96 -21.10
N ASP A 583 24.67 23.98 -21.95
CA ASP A 583 24.80 25.39 -21.55
C ASP A 583 23.85 25.73 -20.39
N ARG A 584 22.60 25.26 -20.44
CA ARG A 584 21.62 25.45 -19.37
C ARG A 584 22.06 24.77 -18.07
N ALA A 585 22.57 23.54 -18.13
CA ALA A 585 23.08 22.83 -16.95
C ALA A 585 24.30 23.52 -16.33
N LEU A 586 25.24 23.97 -17.15
CA LEU A 586 26.41 24.75 -16.70
C LEU A 586 26.01 26.08 -16.06
N ARG A 587 25.00 26.78 -16.60
CA ARG A 587 24.46 28.01 -16.01
C ARG A 587 23.83 27.75 -14.64
N LYS A 588 23.09 26.65 -14.48
CA LYS A 588 22.58 26.22 -13.16
C LYS A 588 23.73 25.96 -12.18
N LEU A 589 24.79 25.27 -12.61
CA LEU A 589 25.97 25.03 -11.79
C LEU A 589 26.66 26.34 -11.37
N VAL A 590 26.78 27.31 -12.28
CA VAL A 590 27.34 28.64 -11.97
C VAL A 590 26.51 29.33 -10.88
N LEU A 591 25.18 29.37 -11.04
CA LEU A 591 24.29 29.94 -10.04
C LEU A 591 24.47 29.24 -8.69
N GLU A 592 24.53 27.92 -8.71
CA GLU A 592 24.66 27.13 -7.49
C GLU A 592 25.97 27.37 -6.74
N MET A 593 27.09 27.45 -7.47
CA MET A 593 28.40 27.76 -6.89
C MET A 593 28.47 29.17 -6.30
N PHE A 594 27.65 30.12 -6.80
CA PHE A 594 27.50 31.44 -6.18
C PHE A 594 26.67 31.41 -4.90
N HIS A 595 25.58 30.65 -4.88
CA HIS A 595 24.60 30.69 -3.78
C HIS A 595 25.02 29.83 -2.58
N LYS A 596 25.68 28.68 -2.81
CA LYS A 596 26.03 27.73 -1.75
C LYS A 596 27.43 27.98 -1.17
N ARG A 597 27.55 27.89 0.18
CA ARG A 597 28.79 28.17 0.95
C ARG A 597 29.72 26.95 1.16
N LYS A 598 29.59 25.87 0.40
CA LYS A 598 30.48 24.69 0.54
C LYS A 598 31.80 24.89 -0.23
N GLY A 599 32.93 24.59 0.40
CA GLY A 599 34.28 24.74 -0.17
C GLY A 599 34.88 26.14 0.01
N THR A 600 36.10 26.35 -0.47
CA THR A 600 36.77 27.66 -0.37
C THR A 600 36.25 28.63 -1.44
N SER A 601 36.35 29.95 -1.21
CA SER A 601 35.98 30.94 -2.23
C SER A 601 36.77 30.76 -3.52
N LYS A 602 38.07 30.48 -3.38
CA LYS A 602 38.99 30.28 -4.50
C LYS A 602 38.58 29.09 -5.39
N ASP A 603 38.19 27.97 -4.79
CA ASP A 603 37.76 26.79 -5.56
C ASP A 603 36.44 27.06 -6.30
N ARG A 604 35.50 27.77 -5.66
CA ARG A 604 34.22 28.16 -6.29
C ARG A 604 34.43 29.11 -7.45
N GLU A 605 35.26 30.13 -7.28
CA GLU A 605 35.60 31.09 -8.34
C GLU A 605 36.25 30.40 -9.54
N MET A 606 37.13 29.42 -9.30
CA MET A 606 37.75 28.62 -10.35
C MET A 606 36.71 27.82 -11.16
N VAL A 607 35.81 27.11 -10.47
CA VAL A 607 34.73 26.33 -11.11
C VAL A 607 33.80 27.24 -11.89
N VAL A 608 33.42 28.39 -11.33
CA VAL A 608 32.57 29.38 -12.00
C VAL A 608 33.24 29.95 -13.25
N ALA A 609 34.52 30.31 -13.17
CA ALA A 609 35.26 30.84 -14.30
C ALA A 609 35.34 29.82 -15.44
N GLU A 610 35.63 28.56 -15.13
CA GLU A 610 35.70 27.51 -16.14
C GLU A 610 34.32 27.17 -16.73
N ALA A 611 33.28 27.07 -15.91
CA ALA A 611 31.92 26.83 -16.39
C ALA A 611 31.46 27.96 -17.33
N LYS A 612 31.74 29.23 -17.01
CA LYS A 612 31.45 30.38 -17.89
C LYS A 612 32.23 30.31 -19.21
N ARG A 613 33.49 29.88 -19.16
CA ARG A 613 34.33 29.69 -20.35
C ARG A 613 33.73 28.62 -21.26
N LEU A 614 33.30 27.49 -20.70
CA LEU A 614 32.66 26.40 -21.43
C LEU A 614 31.29 26.80 -21.98
N CYS A 615 30.46 27.53 -21.23
CA CYS A 615 29.23 28.15 -21.75
C CYS A 615 29.50 29.00 -22.99
N SER A 616 30.50 29.90 -22.91
CA SER A 616 30.85 30.79 -24.02
C SER A 616 31.31 30.00 -25.25
N LEU A 617 32.08 28.92 -25.06
CA LEU A 617 32.51 28.02 -26.13
C LEU A 617 31.32 27.31 -26.79
N LEU A 618 30.43 26.73 -25.98
CA LEU A 618 29.23 26.03 -26.47
C LEU A 618 28.31 26.97 -27.24
N GLN A 619 28.11 28.18 -26.74
CA GLN A 619 27.30 29.20 -27.40
C GLN A 619 27.93 29.64 -28.72
N GLY A 620 29.25 29.91 -28.75
CA GLY A 620 29.96 30.25 -29.98
C GLY A 620 29.81 29.16 -31.04
N LYS A 621 29.98 27.90 -30.66
CA LYS A 621 29.83 26.75 -31.56
C LYS A 621 28.39 26.51 -32.02
N ALA A 622 27.42 26.63 -31.12
CA ALA A 622 26.00 26.54 -31.46
C ALA A 622 25.61 27.63 -32.46
N SER A 623 26.04 28.88 -32.24
CA SER A 623 25.82 30.00 -33.17
C SER A 623 26.49 29.81 -34.51
N GLU A 624 27.78 29.39 -34.53
CA GLU A 624 28.53 29.12 -35.77
C GLU A 624 27.80 28.08 -36.63
N ARG A 625 27.29 26.99 -36.02
CA ARG A 625 26.52 25.96 -36.71
C ARG A 625 25.17 26.41 -37.19
N LEU A 626 24.47 27.20 -36.38
CA LEU A 626 23.17 27.71 -36.78
C LEU A 626 23.32 28.55 -38.04
N ILE A 627 24.36 29.40 -38.10
CA ILE A 627 24.71 30.27 -39.23
C ILE A 627 25.16 29.47 -40.47
N SER A 628 25.93 28.40 -40.28
CA SER A 628 26.49 27.56 -41.37
C SER A 628 25.57 26.44 -41.84
N SER A 629 24.44 26.19 -41.16
CA SER A 629 23.52 25.13 -41.55
C SER A 629 22.89 25.39 -42.93
N SER A 630 22.65 24.32 -43.69
CA SER A 630 22.07 24.41 -45.05
C SER A 630 20.70 25.08 -45.06
N SER A 631 19.91 24.92 -44.00
CA SER A 631 18.64 25.61 -43.78
C SER A 631 18.83 27.12 -43.63
N HIS A 632 19.88 27.53 -42.92
CA HIS A 632 20.23 28.94 -42.70
C HIS A 632 20.85 29.59 -43.92
N LEU A 633 21.71 28.86 -44.64
CA LEU A 633 22.25 29.26 -45.93
C LEU A 633 21.12 29.39 -46.97
N LYS A 634 20.12 28.51 -46.95
CA LYS A 634 18.90 28.63 -47.76
C LYS A 634 18.07 29.85 -47.37
N LEU A 635 17.84 30.11 -46.08
CA LEU A 635 17.12 31.30 -45.61
C LEU A 635 17.85 32.61 -45.94
N LEU A 636 19.18 32.67 -45.75
CA LEU A 636 20.03 33.79 -46.16
C LEU A 636 20.04 33.96 -47.69
N SER A 637 20.02 32.86 -48.45
CA SER A 637 19.90 32.87 -49.91
C SER A 637 18.52 33.37 -50.36
N CYS A 638 17.43 32.93 -49.72
CA CYS A 638 16.07 33.39 -49.97
C CYS A 638 15.87 34.87 -49.56
N ALA A 639 16.47 35.31 -48.45
CA ALA A 639 16.47 36.71 -48.01
C ALA A 639 17.28 37.61 -48.96
N ARG A 640 18.41 37.11 -49.50
CA ARG A 640 19.16 37.79 -50.57
C ARG A 640 18.39 37.84 -51.88
N ALA A 641 17.67 36.77 -52.25
CA ALA A 641 16.84 36.74 -53.45
C ALA A 641 15.58 37.63 -53.35
N SER A 642 15.09 37.87 -52.13
CA SER A 642 13.92 38.73 -51.86
C SER A 642 14.26 40.23 -51.72
N ALA A 643 15.53 40.62 -51.95
CA ALA A 643 16.03 42.00 -51.87
C ALA A 643 15.54 42.93 -53.01
N LEU A 644 14.34 42.68 -53.55
CA LEU A 644 13.58 43.62 -54.38
C LEU A 644 12.76 44.62 -53.55
N THR A 645 12.76 44.50 -52.22
CA THR A 645 12.06 45.43 -51.32
C THR A 645 13.07 46.09 -50.37
N CYS A 646 12.89 47.39 -50.11
CA CYS A 646 13.82 48.35 -49.49
C CYS A 646 14.22 48.07 -48.02
N ILE A 647 14.21 46.83 -47.55
CA ILE A 647 14.60 46.45 -46.20
C ILE A 647 15.96 45.76 -46.26
N PRO A 648 16.97 46.21 -45.49
CA PRO A 648 18.26 45.54 -45.41
C PRO A 648 18.06 44.07 -45.00
N PRO A 649 18.68 43.09 -45.69
CA PRO A 649 18.50 41.66 -45.42
C PRO A 649 18.74 41.26 -43.96
N GLY A 650 19.59 42.01 -43.24
CA GLY A 650 19.92 41.76 -41.83
C GLY A 650 18.78 42.05 -40.83
N LEU A 651 17.77 42.86 -41.19
CA LEU A 651 16.67 43.23 -40.29
C LEU A 651 15.61 42.13 -40.13
N GLY A 652 15.38 41.34 -41.20
CA GLY A 652 14.56 40.13 -41.10
C GLY A 652 15.24 39.01 -40.30
N TRP A 653 16.58 39.00 -40.32
CA TRP A 653 17.42 38.05 -39.61
C TRP A 653 17.39 38.29 -38.09
N LEU A 654 17.47 39.55 -37.64
CA LEU A 654 17.41 39.92 -36.22
C LEU A 654 16.04 39.63 -35.57
N ARG A 655 14.93 39.84 -36.29
CA ARG A 655 13.57 39.62 -35.75
C ARG A 655 13.24 38.17 -35.37
N MET A 656 13.97 37.19 -35.92
CA MET A 656 13.76 35.77 -35.57
C MET A 656 14.40 35.38 -34.24
N TYR A 657 15.34 36.18 -33.73
CA TYR A 657 16.05 35.92 -32.47
C TYR A 657 15.54 36.76 -31.29
N ASP A 658 14.63 37.71 -31.54
CA ASP A 658 13.99 38.56 -30.54
C ASP A 658 12.72 37.93 -29.91
N MET A 659 12.54 36.61 -30.00
CA MET A 659 11.54 35.90 -29.19
C MET A 659 12.23 35.30 -27.95
N THR A 660 12.49 36.16 -26.97
CA THR A 660 12.70 35.79 -25.56
C THR A 660 11.39 35.47 -24.88
#